data_AF-A0A4T0NKG0-F1
#
_entry.id   AF-A0A4T0NKG0-F1
#
_cell.length_a   1.000
_cell.length_b   1.000
_cell.length_c   1.000
_cell.angle_alpha   90.00
_cell.angle_beta   90.00
_cell.angle_gamma   90.00
#
_symmetry.space_group_name_H-M   'P 1'
#
loop_
_entity.id
_entity.type
_entity.pdbx_description
1 polymer ?
#
loop_
_entity_poly.entity_id
_entity_poly.type
_entity_poly.pdbx_seq_one_letter_code
_entity_poly.pdbx_strand_id
1 'polypeptide(L)'
;MIRLTTHVLLSVLIGSSITFILLSKYSLSSTQFTPRDKQLLPLEWQKYDYVKLVDHFRNSSSSDEDNDGEFDNVPMIEAPLDIWNPILPHTTPINDITVRSCSIPPSMEYYFGDCYPPSTIEEDAKYGPWVRVGLNLNIQDGSYWQYVYYRRSRRLDISYIDDVKILTESESTKDLDASWFRVNQNIRSGLKPSAEAAYIWYHIHKPSNDPRPPSAITEIDVLFGHGPAWPDFHRFEGANVQDESDGKQRMTLTARKGYKHPKQPESLRFKEDGSFRILQIADLHFSVGKGTCRDTDKSPCEGDEETIKLMAETLDDVKPDFVVFTGDQLNGQGTSFDAVSVLAKVHHEVVKRKIPFTAIFGNHDSELTESEQMRLVQALPFSFADPGPSDIHGVGNHVLKAYSPDSSKTHLLTMYFLDTHALLQPPRYNPFKNMAGQYDYIRQNQINWFVKESDKIKLINRPFIPQKGEVYDDTHEKQKRIPQTAQKANAIVFGHIPLREYYDNAADLDENMHPIQGWGRRGEEDGDGASSINGGFFNAANGLLRDNETGANQIRVIAHGHCHLTDECKLIQGTWICFGGGSSFSGYGRVGHDRRFRVYDVSEWGEIIETFKRTEKGMSKREKIAKMSLSVEPALRTLAWLLPGRFDDSELVAECIFSSLNVITQEQDIQNATHSKNPHSRYTTKADWGALHKISSRLLTLIGSLQLLGEIVMHRRERTSESAGKQRWNYISAVEALKFTLRLIILLKTRFRPLIHPSTPSRDQDSTLDPEYKPASKVRNVDEFKREYGTVDNYLRSVALGSDAFTPPSALVRPLNSIPQVVSELLLAAEPLVYALALRRQYIRTQTSRQLRKYDQRNAVSPYAFDVNKSSIEMNEHMRREQSFIRYLLRGPIWSDFTKPRVESLVHRFENWPLIGLAAGIVGDYIPLVDNYHFYTSA
;
A
#
# COMPACT_ATOMS: atom_id res chain seq x y z
N MET A 1 -45.48 -4.38 -59.80
CA MET A 1 -44.95 -5.39 -58.86
C MET A 1 -43.89 -6.32 -59.47
N ILE A 2 -43.98 -6.74 -60.74
CA ILE A 2 -43.05 -7.75 -61.34
C ILE A 2 -41.62 -7.22 -61.60
N ARG A 3 -41.42 -5.90 -61.77
CA ARG A 3 -40.08 -5.28 -61.94
C ARG A 3 -39.30 -5.05 -60.64
N LEU A 4 -39.98 -5.00 -59.49
CA LEU A 4 -39.32 -4.77 -58.20
C LEU A 4 -38.78 -6.08 -57.61
N THR A 5 -39.50 -7.20 -57.84
CA THR A 5 -39.08 -8.53 -57.41
C THR A 5 -37.88 -9.07 -58.17
N THR A 6 -37.73 -8.71 -59.45
CA THR A 6 -36.58 -9.14 -60.28
C THR A 6 -35.28 -8.46 -59.87
N HIS A 7 -35.31 -7.17 -59.53
CA HIS A 7 -34.12 -6.49 -59.02
C HIS A 7 -33.73 -6.98 -57.62
N VAL A 8 -34.68 -7.22 -56.72
CA VAL A 8 -34.38 -7.76 -55.39
C VAL A 8 -33.83 -9.19 -55.47
N LEU A 9 -34.38 -10.06 -56.33
CA LEU A 9 -33.83 -11.40 -56.54
C LEU A 9 -32.41 -11.36 -57.11
N LEU A 10 -32.14 -10.46 -58.07
CA LEU A 10 -30.81 -10.34 -58.67
C LEU A 10 -29.78 -9.83 -57.65
N SER A 11 -30.14 -8.86 -56.81
CA SER A 11 -29.30 -8.37 -55.71
C SER A 11 -29.02 -9.46 -54.67
N VAL A 12 -30.03 -10.26 -54.32
CA VAL A 12 -29.89 -11.37 -53.36
C VAL A 12 -29.05 -12.50 -53.95
N LEU A 13 -29.20 -12.83 -55.24
CA LEU A 13 -28.39 -13.83 -55.94
C LEU A 13 -26.94 -13.39 -56.07
N ILE A 14 -26.69 -12.12 -56.42
CA ILE A 14 -25.33 -11.57 -56.49
C ILE A 14 -24.70 -11.54 -55.09
N GLY A 15 -25.43 -11.05 -54.08
CA GLY A 15 -24.95 -11.04 -52.68
C GLY A 15 -24.66 -12.45 -52.16
N SER A 16 -25.54 -13.41 -52.43
CA SER A 16 -25.36 -14.81 -52.02
C SER A 16 -24.20 -15.48 -52.74
N SER A 17 -24.00 -15.19 -54.04
CA SER A 17 -22.88 -15.73 -54.83
C SER A 17 -21.54 -15.16 -54.36
N ILE A 18 -21.46 -13.85 -54.06
CA ILE A 18 -20.27 -13.22 -53.47
C ILE A 18 -19.96 -13.84 -52.11
N THR A 19 -20.99 -14.01 -51.27
CA THR A 19 -20.84 -14.62 -49.93
C THR A 19 -20.38 -16.07 -50.04
N PHE A 20 -20.90 -16.85 -50.99
CA PHE A 20 -20.49 -18.24 -51.20
C PHE A 20 -19.07 -18.35 -51.77
N ILE A 21 -18.64 -17.42 -52.63
CA ILE A 21 -17.25 -17.34 -53.14
C ILE A 21 -16.30 -16.97 -51.99
N LEU A 22 -16.68 -16.04 -51.11
CA LEU A 22 -15.88 -15.66 -49.95
C LEU A 22 -15.78 -16.81 -48.93
N LEU A 23 -16.88 -17.51 -48.65
CA LEU A 23 -16.91 -18.64 -47.71
C LEU A 23 -16.21 -19.88 -48.26
N SER A 24 -16.34 -20.17 -49.55
CA SER A 24 -15.62 -21.29 -50.18
C SER A 24 -14.12 -21.03 -50.26
N LYS A 25 -13.70 -19.79 -50.56
CA LYS A 25 -12.29 -19.39 -50.44
C LYS A 25 -11.78 -19.51 -49.01
N TYR A 26 -12.52 -19.00 -48.02
CA TYR A 26 -12.17 -19.12 -46.59
C TYR A 26 -12.02 -20.58 -46.14
N SER A 27 -12.92 -21.46 -46.58
CA SER A 27 -12.87 -22.89 -46.27
C SER A 27 -11.67 -23.57 -46.93
N LEU A 28 -11.39 -23.28 -48.21
CA LEU A 28 -10.27 -23.85 -48.95
C LEU A 28 -8.90 -23.35 -48.44
N SER A 29 -8.76 -22.12 -47.96
CA SER A 29 -7.50 -21.58 -47.43
C SER A 29 -7.28 -21.80 -45.93
N SER A 30 -8.29 -22.26 -45.18
CA SER A 30 -8.15 -22.58 -43.75
C SER A 30 -7.29 -23.83 -43.44
N THR A 31 -6.88 -24.59 -44.46
CA THR A 31 -6.15 -25.86 -44.27
C THR A 31 -4.65 -25.81 -44.56
N GLN A 32 -4.11 -24.67 -45.00
CA GLN A 32 -2.66 -24.47 -45.15
C GLN A 32 -2.29 -22.99 -44.88
N PHE A 33 -2.19 -22.61 -43.61
CA PHE A 33 -1.61 -21.31 -43.27
C PHE A 33 -0.11 -21.33 -43.58
N THR A 34 0.30 -20.58 -44.61
CA THR A 34 1.73 -20.30 -44.83
C THR A 34 2.21 -19.30 -43.77
N PRO A 35 3.51 -19.21 -43.48
CA PRO A 35 4.02 -18.24 -42.51
C PRO A 35 3.75 -16.76 -42.92
N ARG A 36 3.65 -16.50 -44.22
CA ARG A 36 3.18 -15.22 -44.79
C ARG A 36 1.74 -14.89 -44.38
N ASP A 37 0.87 -15.89 -44.28
CA ASP A 37 -0.52 -15.71 -43.85
C ASP A 37 -0.63 -15.45 -42.34
N LYS A 38 0.33 -15.91 -41.54
CA LYS A 38 0.38 -15.63 -40.10
C LYS A 38 0.65 -14.15 -39.83
N GLN A 39 1.58 -13.53 -40.58
CA GLN A 39 1.85 -12.08 -40.47
C GLN A 39 0.69 -11.16 -40.87
N LEU A 40 -0.28 -11.67 -41.63
CA LEU A 40 -1.42 -10.90 -42.15
C LEU A 40 -2.64 -10.91 -41.22
N LEU A 41 -2.63 -11.75 -40.17
CA LEU A 41 -3.65 -11.74 -39.13
C LEU A 41 -3.49 -10.47 -38.27
N PRO A 42 -4.59 -9.90 -37.71
CA PRO A 42 -4.49 -8.85 -36.70
C PRO A 42 -3.42 -9.23 -35.67
N LEU A 43 -2.67 -8.25 -35.17
CA LEU A 43 -1.49 -8.35 -34.28
C LEU A 43 -1.64 -9.27 -33.04
N GLU A 44 -2.78 -9.94 -32.85
CA GLU A 44 -3.11 -10.87 -31.79
C GLU A 44 -2.25 -12.15 -31.73
N TRP A 45 -1.64 -12.61 -32.82
CA TRP A 45 -0.84 -13.83 -32.79
C TRP A 45 0.59 -13.60 -32.29
N GLN A 46 1.17 -12.40 -32.52
CA GLN A 46 2.44 -11.96 -31.92
C GLN A 46 2.37 -11.93 -30.38
N LYS A 47 1.15 -11.84 -29.81
CA LYS A 47 0.91 -11.91 -28.37
C LYS A 47 1.44 -13.21 -27.76
N TYR A 48 1.28 -14.35 -28.44
CA TYR A 48 1.58 -15.67 -27.86
C TYR A 48 3.08 -16.03 -27.88
N ASP A 49 3.82 -15.59 -28.90
CA ASP A 49 5.25 -15.85 -29.00
C ASP A 49 6.04 -15.01 -27.99
N TYR A 50 5.61 -13.77 -27.77
CA TYR A 50 6.19 -12.88 -26.77
C TYR A 50 6.04 -13.39 -25.33
N VAL A 51 4.88 -13.98 -24.98
CA VAL A 51 4.60 -14.56 -23.65
C VAL A 51 5.61 -15.68 -23.31
N LYS A 52 5.83 -16.60 -24.25
CA LYS A 52 6.63 -17.81 -23.99
C LYS A 52 8.13 -17.53 -23.86
N LEU A 53 8.63 -16.52 -24.57
CA LEU A 53 10.05 -16.19 -24.59
C LEU A 53 10.49 -15.52 -23.28
N VAL A 54 9.72 -14.57 -22.77
CA VAL A 54 10.03 -13.86 -21.51
C VAL A 54 9.98 -14.81 -20.30
N ASP A 55 9.00 -15.73 -20.26
CA ASP A 55 8.91 -16.76 -19.21
C ASP A 55 10.10 -17.75 -19.24
N HIS A 56 10.68 -18.02 -20.42
CA HIS A 56 11.83 -18.91 -20.56
C HIS A 56 13.11 -18.31 -19.97
N PHE A 57 13.34 -17.00 -20.16
CA PHE A 57 14.52 -16.32 -19.62
C PHE A 57 14.56 -16.31 -18.09
N ARG A 58 13.39 -16.28 -17.44
CA ARG A 58 13.29 -16.32 -15.97
C ARG A 58 13.51 -17.71 -15.38
N ASN A 59 13.15 -18.77 -16.12
CA ASN A 59 13.44 -20.14 -15.70
C ASN A 59 14.90 -20.53 -15.94
N SER A 60 15.60 -19.87 -16.87
CA SER A 60 17.04 -20.11 -17.11
C SER A 60 17.97 -19.43 -16.10
N SER A 61 17.48 -18.52 -15.25
CA SER A 61 18.28 -17.83 -14.22
C SER A 61 18.29 -18.54 -12.86
N SER A 62 17.72 -19.74 -12.76
CA SER A 62 17.96 -20.63 -11.63
C SER A 62 19.10 -21.59 -11.97
N SER A 63 20.20 -21.49 -11.21
CA SER A 63 21.46 -22.26 -11.28
C SER A 63 22.38 -21.91 -12.45
N ASP A 64 23.32 -21.00 -12.26
CA ASP A 64 24.73 -21.40 -12.05
C ASP A 64 25.60 -20.19 -11.65
N GLU A 65 26.55 -20.48 -10.77
CA GLU A 65 27.46 -19.55 -10.11
C GLU A 65 28.61 -19.10 -11.03
N ASP A 66 29.09 -17.88 -10.80
CA ASP A 66 30.46 -17.40 -11.01
C ASP A 66 31.16 -17.78 -12.32
N ASN A 67 30.85 -17.04 -13.40
CA ASN A 67 31.83 -16.74 -14.45
C ASN A 67 31.39 -15.50 -15.26
N ASP A 68 32.08 -14.36 -15.05
CA ASP A 68 31.87 -13.09 -15.78
C ASP A 68 32.27 -13.14 -17.27
N GLY A 69 32.31 -14.33 -17.88
CA GLY A 69 32.69 -14.56 -19.28
C GLY A 69 31.84 -15.57 -20.04
N GLU A 70 30.75 -16.11 -19.46
CA GLU A 70 30.03 -17.25 -20.06
C GLU A 70 28.50 -17.07 -20.15
N PHE A 71 27.99 -15.83 -20.22
CA PHE A 71 26.58 -15.58 -20.52
C PHE A 71 26.20 -15.85 -22.00
N ASP A 72 27.16 -16.13 -22.87
CA ASP A 72 26.94 -16.36 -24.31
C ASP A 72 26.46 -17.80 -24.67
N ASN A 73 26.40 -18.72 -23.71
CA ASN A 73 26.15 -20.15 -23.97
C ASN A 73 24.76 -20.68 -23.58
N VAL A 74 23.83 -19.83 -23.12
CA VAL A 74 22.42 -20.25 -22.95
C VAL A 74 21.79 -20.39 -24.34
N PRO A 75 21.18 -21.53 -24.72
CA PRO A 75 20.54 -21.69 -26.02
C PRO A 75 19.38 -20.72 -26.15
N MET A 76 19.64 -19.62 -26.86
CA MET A 76 18.70 -18.54 -27.09
C MET A 76 17.58 -19.04 -28.01
N ILE A 77 16.33 -18.94 -27.55
CA ILE A 77 15.18 -19.10 -28.45
C ILE A 77 15.14 -17.84 -29.31
N GLU A 78 15.64 -17.94 -30.54
CA GLU A 78 15.51 -16.88 -31.55
C GLU A 78 14.06 -16.79 -32.01
N ALA A 79 13.58 -15.57 -32.23
CA ALA A 79 12.30 -15.38 -32.91
C ALA A 79 12.37 -15.96 -34.34
N PRO A 80 11.23 -16.42 -34.91
CA PRO A 80 11.20 -16.92 -36.28
C PRO A 80 11.74 -15.90 -37.27
N LEU A 81 12.51 -16.37 -38.25
CA LEU A 81 13.26 -15.50 -39.18
C LEU A 81 12.34 -14.60 -40.01
N ASP A 82 11.12 -15.03 -40.19
CA ASP A 82 10.06 -14.41 -40.96
C ASP A 82 9.10 -13.62 -40.07
N ILE A 83 9.52 -13.10 -38.93
CA ILE A 83 8.70 -12.24 -38.06
C ILE A 83 9.49 -10.99 -37.72
N TRP A 84 8.82 -9.84 -37.86
CA TRP A 84 9.32 -8.59 -37.33
C TRP A 84 8.91 -8.44 -35.87
N ASN A 85 9.88 -8.42 -34.98
CA ASN A 85 9.69 -8.03 -33.59
C ASN A 85 10.99 -7.43 -33.04
N PRO A 86 11.08 -6.09 -32.91
CA PRO A 86 12.33 -5.43 -32.54
C PRO A 86 12.75 -5.68 -31.10
N ILE A 87 11.84 -6.14 -30.24
CA ILE A 87 12.15 -6.44 -28.83
C ILE A 87 12.73 -7.85 -28.68
N LEU A 88 12.40 -8.79 -29.58
CA LEU A 88 12.87 -10.17 -29.48
C LEU A 88 14.32 -10.34 -29.94
N PRO A 89 15.03 -11.34 -29.38
CA PRO A 89 16.36 -11.71 -29.82
C PRO A 89 16.37 -12.20 -31.27
N HIS A 90 17.12 -11.46 -32.09
CA HIS A 90 17.49 -11.86 -33.45
C HIS A 90 19.00 -11.66 -33.63
N THR A 91 19.72 -12.76 -33.79
CA THR A 91 21.16 -12.79 -34.10
C THR A 91 21.44 -13.04 -35.57
N THR A 92 20.42 -13.41 -36.35
CA THR A 92 20.57 -13.68 -37.79
C THR A 92 20.69 -12.35 -38.56
N PRO A 93 21.75 -12.17 -39.38
CA PRO A 93 21.94 -10.94 -40.17
C PRO A 93 20.87 -10.67 -41.20
N ILE A 94 20.57 -9.38 -41.39
CA ILE A 94 19.83 -8.88 -42.54
C ILE A 94 20.76 -8.85 -43.76
N ASN A 95 20.25 -9.23 -44.93
CA ASN A 95 21.02 -9.29 -46.17
C ASN A 95 20.45 -8.43 -47.32
N ASP A 96 19.21 -7.95 -47.20
CA ASP A 96 18.60 -7.07 -48.20
C ASP A 96 17.53 -6.18 -47.56
N ILE A 97 17.31 -4.98 -48.13
CA ILE A 97 16.33 -3.99 -47.70
C ILE A 97 15.63 -3.40 -48.93
N THR A 98 14.32 -3.26 -48.87
CA THR A 98 13.53 -2.51 -49.86
C THR A 98 12.42 -1.71 -49.19
N VAL A 99 11.91 -0.69 -49.87
CA VAL A 99 10.70 0.03 -49.47
C VAL A 99 9.62 -0.16 -50.53
N ARG A 100 8.37 -0.33 -50.11
CA ARG A 100 7.22 -0.44 -51.02
C ARG A 100 6.08 0.47 -50.55
N SER A 101 5.43 1.09 -51.53
CA SER A 101 4.22 1.88 -51.36
C SER A 101 2.99 1.06 -51.72
N CYS A 102 1.90 1.33 -51.02
CA CYS A 102 0.71 0.49 -50.93
C CYS A 102 -0.53 1.35 -50.97
N SER A 103 -1.42 1.12 -51.93
CA SER A 103 -2.69 1.87 -52.04
C SER A 103 -3.80 1.34 -51.11
N ILE A 104 -3.59 0.21 -50.45
CA ILE A 104 -4.53 -0.42 -49.50
C ILE A 104 -3.80 -0.73 -48.19
N PRO A 105 -4.52 -0.77 -47.04
CA PRO A 105 -3.91 -1.14 -45.77
C PRO A 105 -3.56 -2.64 -45.75
N PRO A 106 -2.54 -3.05 -44.97
CA PRO A 106 -2.13 -4.45 -44.82
C PRO A 106 -3.25 -5.42 -44.44
N SER A 107 -4.24 -4.99 -43.66
CA SER A 107 -5.37 -5.83 -43.25
C SER A 107 -6.26 -6.26 -44.41
N MET A 108 -6.22 -5.53 -45.54
CA MET A 108 -6.96 -5.85 -46.76
C MET A 108 -6.07 -6.51 -47.82
N GLU A 109 -4.78 -6.65 -47.55
CA GLU A 109 -3.80 -7.24 -48.47
C GLU A 109 -4.12 -8.69 -48.81
N TYR A 110 -4.62 -9.48 -47.85
CA TYR A 110 -5.04 -10.87 -48.05
C TYR A 110 -6.13 -11.02 -49.13
N TYR A 111 -6.97 -10.00 -49.33
CA TYR A 111 -8.11 -10.07 -50.25
C TYR A 111 -7.81 -9.49 -51.64
N PHE A 112 -6.92 -8.51 -51.73
CA PHE A 112 -6.72 -7.73 -52.95
C PHE A 112 -5.29 -7.78 -53.51
N GLY A 113 -4.28 -8.13 -52.70
CA GLY A 113 -2.88 -8.34 -53.09
C GLY A 113 -2.12 -7.09 -53.55
N ASP A 114 -0.78 -7.13 -53.40
CA ASP A 114 0.29 -6.27 -54.00
C ASP A 114 1.12 -5.36 -53.06
N CYS A 115 1.10 -5.57 -51.74
CA CYS A 115 1.90 -4.77 -50.81
C CYS A 115 3.28 -5.35 -50.46
N TYR A 116 3.43 -6.67 -50.36
CA TYR A 116 4.75 -7.32 -50.24
C TYR A 116 5.55 -7.25 -51.55
N PRO A 117 6.88 -7.05 -51.49
CA PRO A 117 7.71 -7.13 -52.68
C PRO A 117 7.66 -8.55 -53.29
N PRO A 118 7.73 -8.68 -54.62
CA PRO A 118 7.73 -9.98 -55.28
C PRO A 118 8.97 -10.80 -54.87
N SER A 119 8.80 -12.12 -54.80
CA SER A 119 9.88 -13.07 -54.55
C SER A 119 9.58 -14.42 -55.19
N THR A 120 10.61 -15.10 -55.67
CA THR A 120 10.56 -16.50 -56.12
C THR A 120 10.89 -17.45 -54.96
N ILE A 121 10.51 -18.72 -55.10
CA ILE A 121 10.80 -19.75 -54.09
C ILE A 121 12.31 -19.91 -53.92
N GLU A 122 13.07 -19.82 -55.00
CA GLU A 122 14.53 -19.90 -55.00
C GLU A 122 15.16 -18.70 -54.27
N GLU A 123 14.62 -17.49 -54.46
CA GLU A 123 15.06 -16.30 -53.75
C GLU A 123 14.74 -16.37 -52.26
N ASP A 124 13.54 -16.79 -51.88
CA ASP A 124 13.15 -16.95 -50.47
C ASP A 124 14.00 -18.06 -49.80
N ALA A 125 14.29 -19.15 -50.50
CA ALA A 125 15.17 -20.21 -50.00
C ALA A 125 16.63 -19.78 -49.82
N LYS A 126 17.08 -18.78 -50.60
CA LYS A 126 18.44 -18.24 -50.51
C LYS A 126 18.50 -17.13 -49.47
N TYR A 127 17.80 -16.04 -49.70
CA TYR A 127 17.90 -14.79 -48.94
C TYR A 127 16.95 -14.73 -47.72
N GLY A 128 15.99 -15.64 -47.64
CA GLY A 128 14.88 -15.58 -46.70
C GLY A 128 13.68 -14.82 -47.27
N PRO A 129 12.47 -15.05 -46.74
CA PRO A 129 11.28 -14.32 -47.15
C PRO A 129 11.37 -12.85 -46.74
N TRP A 130 10.61 -12.00 -47.44
CA TRP A 130 10.45 -10.61 -47.05
C TRP A 130 9.75 -10.47 -45.71
N VAL A 131 10.36 -9.72 -44.80
CA VAL A 131 9.80 -9.35 -43.51
C VAL A 131 9.48 -7.87 -43.52
N ARG A 132 8.25 -7.51 -43.15
CA ARG A 132 7.78 -6.13 -43.10
C ARG A 132 8.08 -5.51 -41.73
N VAL A 133 8.73 -4.36 -41.71
CA VAL A 133 8.80 -3.50 -40.52
C VAL A 133 7.39 -2.98 -40.23
N GLY A 134 6.89 -3.20 -39.02
CA GLY A 134 5.45 -3.14 -38.75
C GLY A 134 4.80 -1.75 -38.90
N LEU A 135 5.57 -0.68 -38.75
CA LEU A 135 5.05 0.69 -38.75
C LEU A 135 5.02 1.32 -40.16
N ASN A 136 3.90 1.97 -40.47
CA ASN A 136 3.71 2.70 -41.72
C ASN A 136 4.50 4.00 -41.70
N LEU A 137 5.44 4.19 -42.63
CA LEU A 137 6.22 5.43 -42.79
C LEU A 137 5.36 6.65 -43.15
N ASN A 138 4.13 6.42 -43.58
CA ASN A 138 3.19 7.45 -43.99
C ASN A 138 2.08 7.68 -42.96
N ILE A 139 2.20 7.16 -41.74
CA ILE A 139 1.11 7.16 -40.74
C ILE A 139 0.64 8.56 -40.31
N GLN A 140 1.53 9.57 -40.33
CA GLN A 140 1.21 10.92 -39.84
C GLN A 140 0.71 11.88 -40.93
N ASP A 141 1.03 11.63 -42.20
CA ASP A 141 0.78 12.61 -43.29
C ASP A 141 0.54 11.99 -44.66
N GLY A 142 0.56 10.68 -44.77
CA GLY A 142 0.56 10.03 -46.07
C GLY A 142 -0.82 9.74 -46.62
N SER A 143 -0.93 9.89 -47.93
CA SER A 143 -2.16 9.56 -48.68
C SER A 143 -2.30 8.07 -49.01
N TYR A 144 -1.26 7.28 -48.71
CA TYR A 144 -1.18 5.83 -48.93
C TYR A 144 -0.14 5.22 -47.97
N TRP A 145 -0.15 3.90 -47.82
CA TRP A 145 0.75 3.20 -46.90
C TRP A 145 2.13 2.98 -47.51
N GLN A 146 3.17 3.03 -46.69
CA GLN A 146 4.54 2.78 -47.12
C GLN A 146 5.30 2.05 -46.02
N TYR A 147 5.97 0.97 -46.38
CA TYR A 147 6.65 0.10 -45.42
C TYR A 147 8.07 -0.23 -45.86
N VAL A 148 8.93 -0.41 -44.88
CA VAL A 148 10.26 -0.99 -45.05
C VAL A 148 10.12 -2.52 -44.97
N TYR A 149 10.83 -3.21 -45.86
CA TYR A 149 10.94 -4.66 -45.87
C TYR A 149 12.42 -5.03 -45.85
N TYR A 150 12.75 -6.11 -45.17
CA TYR A 150 14.09 -6.67 -45.19
C TYR A 150 14.05 -8.19 -45.33
N ARG A 151 15.20 -8.78 -45.64
CA ARG A 151 15.41 -10.23 -45.68
C ARG A 151 16.51 -10.64 -44.72
N ARG A 152 16.40 -11.85 -44.16
CA ARG A 152 17.42 -12.43 -43.28
C ARG A 152 17.63 -13.90 -43.59
N SER A 153 18.88 -14.35 -43.51
CA SER A 153 19.27 -15.73 -43.83
C SER A 153 20.42 -16.16 -42.94
N ARG A 154 20.40 -17.42 -42.50
CA ARG A 154 21.48 -18.05 -41.71
C ARG A 154 22.58 -18.65 -42.59
N ARG A 155 22.46 -18.50 -43.91
CA ARG A 155 23.42 -19.05 -44.86
C ARG A 155 24.73 -18.29 -44.82
N LEU A 156 25.84 -19.03 -44.72
CA LEU A 156 27.20 -18.49 -44.64
C LEU A 156 27.74 -18.00 -45.99
N ASP A 157 27.11 -18.40 -47.11
CA ASP A 157 27.50 -18.01 -48.46
C ASP A 157 26.86 -16.69 -48.92
N ILE A 158 26.18 -15.98 -48.02
CA ILE A 158 25.43 -14.75 -48.31
C ILE A 158 26.09 -13.57 -47.60
N SER A 159 26.22 -12.48 -48.36
CA SER A 159 26.66 -11.19 -47.83
C SER A 159 25.62 -10.60 -46.88
N TYR A 160 26.04 -9.85 -45.89
CA TYR A 160 25.14 -9.26 -44.89
C TYR A 160 25.31 -7.75 -44.82
N ILE A 161 24.32 -7.08 -44.25
CA ILE A 161 24.34 -5.64 -44.03
C ILE A 161 24.95 -5.35 -42.65
N ASP A 162 25.93 -4.46 -42.59
CA ASP A 162 26.61 -4.03 -41.36
C ASP A 162 26.47 -2.51 -41.09
N ASP A 163 26.02 -1.75 -42.08
CA ASP A 163 25.76 -0.32 -41.92
C ASP A 163 24.60 0.19 -42.79
N VAL A 164 23.92 1.24 -42.31
CA VAL A 164 22.74 1.83 -42.94
C VAL A 164 22.69 3.34 -42.73
N LYS A 165 22.28 4.08 -43.76
CA LYS A 165 22.15 5.54 -43.75
C LYS A 165 20.91 5.99 -44.53
N ILE A 166 20.44 7.19 -44.25
CA ILE A 166 19.40 7.86 -45.04
C ILE A 166 20.03 9.11 -45.65
N LEU A 167 20.10 9.16 -46.97
CA LEU A 167 20.61 10.34 -47.68
C LEU A 167 19.52 10.98 -48.52
N THR A 168 19.47 12.31 -48.53
CA THR A 168 18.63 13.07 -49.46
C THR A 168 19.26 13.13 -50.85
N GLU A 169 18.46 13.50 -51.86
CA GLU A 169 18.94 13.63 -53.24
C GLU A 169 20.07 14.67 -53.39
N SER A 170 20.10 15.70 -52.54
CA SER A 170 21.15 16.74 -52.55
C SER A 170 22.40 16.42 -51.71
N GLU A 171 22.34 15.43 -50.83
CA GLU A 171 23.47 15.03 -50.00
C GLU A 171 24.56 14.32 -50.80
N SER A 172 25.83 14.57 -50.47
CA SER A 172 26.96 14.05 -51.24
C SER A 172 27.19 12.56 -50.96
N THR A 173 27.26 11.76 -52.02
CA THR A 173 27.62 10.34 -51.96
C THR A 173 29.13 10.07 -52.07
N LYS A 174 29.97 11.10 -51.94
CA LYS A 174 31.43 10.99 -52.14
C LYS A 174 32.13 10.04 -51.15
N ASP A 175 31.54 9.87 -49.97
CA ASP A 175 32.07 9.00 -48.91
C ASP A 175 31.57 7.55 -49.01
N LEU A 176 30.75 7.23 -50.02
CA LEU A 176 30.23 5.88 -50.26
C LEU A 176 31.10 5.16 -51.29
N ASP A 177 31.64 3.99 -50.92
CA ASP A 177 32.36 3.12 -51.85
C ASP A 177 31.41 2.23 -52.68
N ALA A 178 31.98 1.32 -53.48
CA ALA A 178 31.22 0.42 -54.34
C ALA A 178 30.39 -0.65 -53.59
N SER A 179 30.54 -0.76 -52.26
CA SER A 179 29.85 -1.73 -51.41
C SER A 179 28.56 -1.15 -50.82
N TRP A 180 28.25 0.13 -51.08
CA TRP A 180 27.00 0.78 -50.69
C TRP A 180 25.93 0.67 -51.77
N PHE A 181 24.72 0.27 -51.38
CA PHE A 181 23.59 0.08 -52.27
C PHE A 181 22.45 1.02 -51.87
N ARG A 182 21.83 1.65 -52.88
CA ARG A 182 20.68 2.53 -52.71
C ARG A 182 19.38 1.74 -52.91
N VAL A 183 18.45 1.85 -51.96
CA VAL A 183 17.07 1.40 -52.15
C VAL A 183 16.37 2.33 -53.15
N ASN A 184 15.79 1.77 -54.21
CA ASN A 184 15.24 2.56 -55.32
C ASN A 184 14.02 3.43 -54.95
N GLN A 185 13.26 3.04 -53.94
CA GLN A 185 12.03 3.71 -53.56
C GLN A 185 12.30 4.88 -52.60
N ASN A 186 11.75 6.06 -52.90
CA ASN A 186 11.83 7.23 -52.03
C ASN A 186 11.01 6.98 -50.76
N ILE A 187 11.65 7.05 -49.59
CA ILE A 187 11.00 6.77 -48.29
C ILE A 187 10.07 7.90 -47.81
N ARG A 188 10.20 9.08 -48.42
CA ARG A 188 9.32 10.24 -48.21
C ARG A 188 8.16 10.29 -49.22
N SER A 189 8.05 9.28 -50.08
CA SER A 189 7.01 9.21 -51.09
C SER A 189 5.63 9.14 -50.44
N GLY A 190 4.73 10.07 -50.80
CA GLY A 190 3.37 10.14 -50.26
C GLY A 190 3.20 11.06 -49.06
N LEU A 191 4.30 11.58 -48.51
CA LEU A 191 4.29 12.74 -47.61
C LEU A 191 4.10 14.04 -48.42
N LYS A 192 4.32 15.21 -47.79
CA LYS A 192 4.16 16.53 -48.46
C LYS A 192 4.96 16.62 -49.77
N PRO A 193 4.36 17.12 -50.87
CA PRO A 193 5.04 17.27 -52.17
C PRO A 193 6.30 18.16 -52.13
N SER A 194 6.43 19.03 -51.13
CA SER A 194 7.59 19.91 -50.94
C SER A 194 8.76 19.24 -50.22
N ALA A 195 8.60 18.01 -49.71
CA ALA A 195 9.67 17.30 -49.03
C ALA A 195 10.69 16.79 -50.04
N GLU A 196 11.97 17.07 -49.80
CA GLU A 196 13.06 16.53 -50.60
C GLU A 196 13.09 14.99 -50.52
N ALA A 197 13.30 14.33 -51.65
CA ALA A 197 13.40 12.88 -51.73
C ALA A 197 14.55 12.36 -50.85
N ALA A 198 14.31 11.25 -50.16
CA ALA A 198 15.31 10.59 -49.33
C ALA A 198 15.28 9.08 -49.58
N TYR A 199 16.46 8.46 -49.48
CA TYR A 199 16.66 7.05 -49.82
C TYR A 199 17.47 6.35 -48.74
N ILE A 200 17.12 5.10 -48.47
CA ILE A 200 17.92 4.22 -47.63
C ILE A 200 19.13 3.77 -48.44
N TRP A 201 20.31 3.93 -47.85
CA TRP A 201 21.56 3.35 -48.32
C TRP A 201 22.03 2.32 -47.31
N TYR A 202 22.50 1.17 -47.79
CA TYR A 202 23.02 0.13 -46.92
C TYR A 202 24.34 -0.41 -47.46
N HIS A 203 25.27 -0.69 -46.56
CA HIS A 203 26.58 -1.26 -46.88
C HIS A 203 26.49 -2.79 -46.81
N ILE A 204 27.03 -3.46 -47.82
CA ILE A 204 27.10 -4.91 -47.87
C ILE A 204 28.51 -5.37 -47.52
N HIS A 205 28.62 -6.15 -46.45
CA HIS A 205 29.84 -6.87 -46.09
C HIS A 205 29.91 -8.23 -46.77
N LYS A 206 31.12 -8.68 -47.13
CA LYS A 206 31.36 -10.00 -47.72
C LYS A 206 30.90 -11.13 -46.77
N PRO A 207 30.55 -12.32 -47.31
CA PRO A 207 30.10 -13.44 -46.50
C PRO A 207 31.12 -13.79 -45.40
N SER A 208 30.63 -14.12 -44.22
CA SER A 208 31.43 -14.48 -43.05
C SER A 208 31.29 -15.97 -42.76
N ASN A 209 32.36 -16.59 -42.24
CA ASN A 209 32.28 -17.95 -41.68
C ASN A 209 31.55 -17.98 -40.33
N ASP A 210 31.37 -16.82 -39.71
CA ASP A 210 30.54 -16.66 -38.51
C ASP A 210 29.08 -16.41 -38.93
N PRO A 211 28.12 -17.28 -38.55
CA PRO A 211 26.70 -17.08 -38.85
C PRO A 211 26.08 -15.88 -38.12
N ARG A 212 26.76 -15.32 -37.11
CA ARG A 212 26.25 -14.23 -36.26
C ARG A 212 27.34 -13.15 -36.07
N PRO A 213 27.79 -12.50 -37.15
CA PRO A 213 28.82 -11.47 -37.07
C PRO A 213 28.36 -10.32 -36.15
N PRO A 214 29.17 -9.87 -35.18
CA PRO A 214 28.78 -8.85 -34.22
C PRO A 214 28.57 -7.47 -34.86
N SER A 215 29.17 -7.21 -36.02
CA SER A 215 28.97 -5.97 -36.78
C SER A 215 27.70 -5.96 -37.64
N ALA A 216 27.05 -7.12 -37.83
CA ALA A 216 25.91 -7.24 -38.71
C ALA A 216 24.66 -6.56 -38.12
N ILE A 217 23.88 -5.91 -38.97
CA ILE A 217 22.55 -5.43 -38.62
C ILE A 217 21.59 -6.63 -38.59
N THR A 218 20.87 -6.78 -37.48
CA THR A 218 19.96 -7.91 -37.27
C THR A 218 18.49 -7.51 -37.27
N GLU A 219 18.20 -6.22 -37.05
CA GLU A 219 16.84 -5.70 -36.98
C GLU A 219 16.77 -4.22 -37.34
N ILE A 220 15.62 -3.80 -37.90
CA ILE A 220 15.29 -2.42 -38.24
C ILE A 220 13.94 -2.06 -37.62
N ASP A 221 13.86 -0.88 -37.03
CA ASP A 221 12.65 -0.35 -36.39
C ASP A 221 12.43 1.14 -36.71
N VAL A 222 11.21 1.61 -36.55
CA VAL A 222 10.82 3.02 -36.72
C VAL A 222 10.79 3.68 -35.35
N LEU A 223 11.41 4.85 -35.23
CA LEU A 223 11.42 5.63 -34.01
C LEU A 223 10.72 6.97 -34.23
N PHE A 224 9.77 7.30 -33.36
CA PHE A 224 9.10 8.58 -33.35
C PHE A 224 9.68 9.53 -32.29
N GLY A 225 9.65 10.82 -32.58
CA GLY A 225 10.12 11.88 -31.71
C GLY A 225 11.64 11.99 -31.58
N HIS A 226 12.07 12.79 -30.61
CA HIS A 226 13.48 13.09 -30.31
C HIS A 226 14.09 12.20 -29.23
N GLY A 227 13.28 11.34 -28.59
CA GLY A 227 13.73 10.43 -27.54
C GLY A 227 14.82 9.45 -27.98
N PRO A 228 15.54 8.82 -27.07
CA PRO A 228 16.52 7.78 -27.42
C PRO A 228 15.85 6.61 -28.14
N ALA A 229 16.61 5.90 -28.97
CA ALA A 229 16.17 4.63 -29.53
C ALA A 229 16.03 3.57 -28.41
N TRP A 230 15.30 2.50 -28.70
CA TRP A 230 15.25 1.33 -27.81
C TRP A 230 16.68 0.84 -27.47
N PRO A 231 16.94 0.28 -26.28
CA PRO A 231 18.26 -0.25 -25.95
C PRO A 231 18.83 -1.17 -27.05
N ASP A 232 20.12 -1.00 -27.33
CA ASP A 232 20.88 -1.67 -28.42
C ASP A 232 20.52 -1.27 -29.86
N PHE A 233 19.57 -0.36 -30.05
CA PHE A 233 19.31 0.28 -31.34
C PHE A 233 20.05 1.61 -31.45
N HIS A 234 20.47 1.93 -32.67
CA HIS A 234 21.04 3.22 -33.05
C HIS A 234 20.21 3.82 -34.19
N ARG A 235 20.06 5.15 -34.17
CA ARG A 235 19.40 5.88 -35.26
C ARG A 235 20.25 5.77 -36.53
N PHE A 236 19.60 5.65 -37.68
CA PHE A 236 20.29 5.73 -38.97
C PHE A 236 20.96 7.10 -39.08
N GLU A 237 22.15 7.14 -39.66
CA GLU A 237 22.83 8.40 -39.94
C GLU A 237 22.14 9.13 -41.12
N GLY A 238 22.12 10.46 -41.07
CA GLY A 238 21.60 11.32 -42.13
C GLY A 238 20.17 11.83 -41.89
N ALA A 239 19.37 11.92 -42.95
CA ALA A 239 18.06 12.58 -42.93
C ALA A 239 16.97 11.77 -42.21
N ASN A 240 15.92 12.47 -41.74
CA ASN A 240 14.75 11.81 -41.15
C ASN A 240 13.81 11.28 -42.24
N VAL A 241 13.03 10.24 -41.92
CA VAL A 241 11.91 9.84 -42.78
C VAL A 241 10.87 10.96 -42.81
N GLN A 242 10.58 11.58 -41.67
CA GLN A 242 9.73 12.76 -41.59
C GLN A 242 10.30 13.75 -40.58
N ASP A 243 10.42 15.00 -41.00
CA ASP A 243 10.83 16.10 -40.12
C ASP A 243 9.65 16.58 -39.26
N GLU A 244 9.98 17.11 -38.09
CA GLU A 244 8.99 17.68 -37.17
C GLU A 244 8.32 18.91 -37.80
N SER A 245 6.99 19.00 -37.67
CA SER A 245 6.21 20.17 -38.13
C SER A 245 4.94 20.31 -37.30
N ASP A 246 4.15 21.36 -37.53
CA ASP A 246 2.93 21.59 -36.76
C ASP A 246 1.99 20.37 -36.77
N GLY A 247 1.69 19.85 -35.58
CA GLY A 247 0.90 18.65 -35.34
C GLY A 247 1.56 17.31 -35.69
N LYS A 248 2.85 17.27 -36.06
CA LYS A 248 3.55 16.07 -36.56
C LYS A 248 4.89 15.85 -35.90
N GLN A 249 5.11 14.64 -35.42
CA GLN A 249 6.33 14.24 -34.76
C GLN A 249 7.40 13.85 -35.77
N ARG A 250 8.67 14.09 -35.38
CA ARG A 250 9.84 13.54 -36.10
C ARG A 250 9.69 12.02 -36.22
N MET A 251 10.08 11.46 -37.36
CA MET A 251 10.14 10.01 -37.57
C MET A 251 11.44 9.64 -38.27
N THR A 252 12.12 8.64 -37.73
CA THR A 252 13.39 8.12 -38.28
C THR A 252 13.40 6.59 -38.26
N LEU A 253 14.44 5.99 -38.85
CA LEU A 253 14.72 4.57 -38.74
C LEU A 253 15.84 4.32 -37.74
N THR A 254 15.79 3.17 -37.09
CA THR A 254 16.79 2.68 -36.17
C THR A 254 17.18 1.26 -36.54
N ALA A 255 18.44 0.90 -36.32
CA ALA A 255 18.94 -0.44 -36.56
C ALA A 255 19.58 -0.99 -35.30
N ARG A 256 19.58 -2.31 -35.17
CA ARG A 256 20.31 -3.03 -34.13
C ARG A 256 21.50 -3.77 -34.76
N LYS A 257 22.70 -3.52 -34.24
CA LYS A 257 23.96 -4.17 -34.67
C LYS A 257 24.31 -5.30 -33.70
N GLY A 258 24.21 -6.54 -34.19
CA GLY A 258 24.20 -7.74 -33.36
C GLY A 258 23.03 -7.74 -32.37
N TYR A 259 22.87 -8.81 -31.62
CA TYR A 259 21.97 -8.80 -30.46
C TYR A 259 22.81 -8.85 -29.19
N LYS A 260 22.51 -7.94 -28.26
CA LYS A 260 23.08 -7.96 -26.92
C LYS A 260 21.95 -8.29 -25.97
N HIS A 261 22.18 -9.26 -25.10
CA HIS A 261 21.20 -9.58 -24.07
C HIS A 261 21.07 -8.38 -23.11
N PRO A 262 19.86 -7.83 -22.90
CA PRO A 262 19.64 -6.81 -21.90
C PRO A 262 20.11 -7.34 -20.53
N LYS A 263 21.06 -6.66 -19.89
CA LYS A 263 21.55 -7.06 -18.57
C LYS A 263 20.38 -7.02 -17.59
N GLN A 264 19.98 -8.20 -17.11
CA GLN A 264 18.93 -8.32 -16.10
C GLN A 264 19.45 -7.84 -14.75
N PRO A 265 18.59 -7.27 -13.89
CA PRO A 265 19.05 -6.77 -12.60
C PRO A 265 19.45 -7.92 -11.67
N GLU A 266 20.52 -7.69 -10.91
CA GLU A 266 20.90 -8.56 -9.80
C GLU A 266 19.99 -8.31 -8.59
N SER A 267 19.94 -9.25 -7.64
CA SER A 267 19.16 -9.12 -6.40
C SER A 267 19.38 -7.76 -5.71
N LEU A 268 18.31 -7.10 -5.25
CA LEU A 268 18.41 -5.86 -4.49
C LEU A 268 19.11 -6.10 -3.14
N ARG A 269 20.08 -5.25 -2.81
CA ARG A 269 20.89 -5.39 -1.59
C ARG A 269 21.07 -4.06 -0.88
N PHE A 270 21.08 -4.13 0.44
CA PHE A 270 21.52 -3.02 1.29
C PHE A 270 23.01 -2.78 1.10
N LYS A 271 23.42 -1.52 1.29
CA LYS A 271 24.83 -1.14 1.40
C LYS A 271 25.43 -1.70 2.70
N GLU A 272 26.77 -1.73 2.78
CA GLU A 272 27.49 -2.21 3.96
C GLU A 272 27.20 -1.40 5.23
N ASP A 273 26.78 -0.14 5.08
CA ASP A 273 26.37 0.74 6.18
C ASP A 273 24.92 0.50 6.67
N GLY A 274 24.21 -0.45 6.06
CA GLY A 274 22.82 -0.76 6.38
C GLY A 274 21.80 0.20 5.79
N SER A 275 22.18 1.02 4.81
CA SER A 275 21.28 1.89 4.06
C SER A 275 20.79 1.27 2.74
N PHE A 276 19.58 1.65 2.34
CA PHE A 276 18.97 1.31 1.05
C PHE A 276 18.02 2.44 0.64
N ARG A 277 18.25 3.04 -0.52
CA ARG A 277 17.52 4.24 -0.98
C ARG A 277 16.63 3.95 -2.19
N ILE A 278 15.36 4.32 -2.08
CA ILE A 278 14.35 4.14 -3.13
C ILE A 278 13.91 5.50 -3.66
N LEU A 279 13.98 5.72 -4.96
CA LEU A 279 13.41 6.91 -5.63
C LEU A 279 12.07 6.54 -6.28
N GLN A 280 11.00 7.22 -5.92
CA GLN A 280 9.69 7.13 -6.56
C GLN A 280 9.57 8.17 -7.67
N ILE A 281 9.26 7.72 -8.88
CA ILE A 281 8.96 8.55 -10.05
C ILE A 281 7.52 8.29 -10.46
N ALA A 282 6.69 9.32 -10.53
CA ALA A 282 5.26 9.19 -10.77
C ALA A 282 4.79 10.30 -11.71
N ASP A 283 3.77 10.00 -12.52
CA ASP A 283 3.00 11.00 -13.26
C ASP A 283 3.86 11.82 -14.24
N LEU A 284 4.66 11.13 -15.07
CA LEU A 284 5.51 11.79 -16.07
C LEU A 284 4.71 12.35 -17.25
N HIS A 285 3.65 11.67 -17.68
CA HIS A 285 2.82 12.04 -18.84
C HIS A 285 3.63 12.35 -20.11
N PHE A 286 4.64 11.54 -20.40
CA PHE A 286 5.46 11.76 -21.59
C PHE A 286 4.67 11.50 -22.87
N SER A 287 4.96 12.32 -23.86
CA SER A 287 4.42 12.22 -25.22
C SER A 287 5.46 11.57 -26.13
N VAL A 288 5.10 11.26 -27.37
CA VAL A 288 6.09 10.88 -28.40
C VAL A 288 7.05 12.04 -28.67
N GLY A 289 6.50 13.24 -28.79
CA GLY A 289 7.25 14.48 -29.05
C GLY A 289 7.99 15.04 -27.84
N LYS A 290 8.17 16.35 -27.84
CA LYS A 290 8.84 17.08 -26.75
C LYS A 290 7.96 17.37 -25.54
N GLY A 291 6.66 17.08 -25.63
CA GLY A 291 5.68 17.38 -24.58
C GLY A 291 5.40 18.88 -24.44
N THR A 292 4.18 19.21 -24.03
CA THR A 292 3.80 20.60 -23.75
C THR A 292 3.88 20.83 -22.25
N CYS A 293 4.55 21.89 -21.82
CA CYS A 293 4.55 22.26 -20.41
C CYS A 293 3.14 22.62 -19.94
N ARG A 294 2.74 22.03 -18.82
CA ARG A 294 1.46 22.29 -18.15
C ARG A 294 1.72 23.04 -16.85
N ASP A 295 0.84 23.99 -16.56
CA ASP A 295 0.70 24.64 -15.25
C ASP A 295 2.02 25.17 -14.65
N THR A 296 2.87 25.77 -15.49
CA THR A 296 4.14 26.39 -15.11
C THR A 296 4.27 27.77 -15.74
N ASP A 297 4.97 28.68 -15.07
CA ASP A 297 5.34 30.00 -15.55
C ASP A 297 6.65 30.01 -16.36
N LYS A 298 7.30 28.85 -16.48
CA LYS A 298 8.53 28.68 -17.24
C LYS A 298 8.29 28.90 -18.74
N SER A 299 9.09 29.80 -19.33
CA SER A 299 9.04 30.12 -20.76
C SER A 299 10.43 30.55 -21.28
N PRO A 300 10.94 29.98 -22.38
CA PRO A 300 10.38 28.85 -23.14
C PRO A 300 10.44 27.55 -22.32
N CYS A 301 9.55 26.61 -22.62
CA CYS A 301 9.44 25.35 -21.89
C CYS A 301 8.97 24.22 -22.81
N GLU A 302 9.75 23.13 -22.86
CA GLU A 302 9.41 21.87 -23.53
C GLU A 302 9.28 20.78 -22.46
N GLY A 303 8.08 20.23 -22.29
CA GLY A 303 7.69 19.56 -21.05
C GLY A 303 8.48 18.30 -20.74
N ASP A 304 8.65 17.42 -21.74
CA ASP A 304 9.36 16.16 -21.56
C ASP A 304 10.87 16.43 -21.42
N GLU A 305 11.43 17.37 -22.20
CA GLU A 305 12.87 17.70 -22.15
C GLU A 305 13.27 18.29 -20.79
N GLU A 306 12.51 19.26 -20.28
CA GLU A 306 12.74 19.85 -18.96
C GLU A 306 12.57 18.83 -17.84
N THR A 307 11.61 17.90 -17.98
CA THR A 307 11.41 16.83 -17.02
C THR A 307 12.55 15.81 -17.04
N ILE A 308 13.04 15.41 -18.22
CA ILE A 308 14.19 14.51 -18.35
C ILE A 308 15.43 15.13 -17.71
N LYS A 309 15.65 16.43 -17.93
CA LYS A 309 16.74 17.16 -17.28
C LYS A 309 16.62 17.13 -15.76
N LEU A 310 15.45 17.45 -15.21
CA LEU A 310 15.21 17.41 -13.77
C LEU A 310 15.35 16.00 -13.19
N MET A 311 14.89 14.97 -13.91
CA MET A 311 15.04 13.57 -13.53
C MET A 311 16.52 13.16 -13.52
N ALA A 312 17.30 13.56 -14.53
CA ALA A 312 18.75 13.29 -14.58
C ALA A 312 19.49 13.94 -13.39
N GLU A 313 19.23 15.22 -13.11
CA GLU A 313 19.78 15.94 -11.96
C GLU A 313 19.38 15.25 -10.63
N THR A 314 18.12 14.83 -10.52
CA THR A 314 17.61 14.12 -9.33
C THR A 314 18.33 12.79 -9.13
N LEU A 315 18.53 12.00 -10.18
CA LEU A 315 19.25 10.73 -10.10
C LEU A 315 20.72 10.94 -9.65
N ASP A 316 21.36 12.01 -10.13
CA ASP A 316 22.75 12.33 -9.79
C ASP A 316 22.91 12.86 -8.35
N ASP A 317 21.93 13.61 -7.85
CA ASP A 317 21.90 14.11 -6.47
C ASP A 317 21.53 13.03 -5.46
N VAL A 318 20.47 12.27 -5.74
CA VAL A 318 19.86 11.30 -4.82
C VAL A 318 20.68 10.02 -4.77
N LYS A 319 21.22 9.58 -5.92
CA LYS A 319 21.93 8.30 -6.10
C LYS A 319 21.16 7.12 -5.50
N PRO A 320 19.94 6.84 -6.00
CA PRO A 320 19.12 5.78 -5.45
C PRO A 320 19.71 4.39 -5.74
N ASP A 321 19.47 3.46 -4.84
CA ASP A 321 19.78 2.04 -5.03
C ASP A 321 18.70 1.33 -5.87
N PHE A 322 17.49 1.90 -5.88
CA PHE A 322 16.35 1.36 -6.61
C PHE A 322 15.38 2.48 -7.03
N VAL A 323 14.80 2.37 -8.23
CA VAL A 323 13.79 3.30 -8.75
C VAL A 323 12.44 2.60 -8.91
N VAL A 324 11.36 3.26 -8.51
CA VAL A 324 9.99 2.77 -8.70
C VAL A 324 9.21 3.77 -9.54
N PHE A 325 8.77 3.36 -10.73
CA PHE A 325 7.82 4.10 -11.55
C PHE A 325 6.39 3.74 -11.13
N THR A 326 5.67 4.67 -10.50
CA THR A 326 4.34 4.40 -9.90
C THR A 326 3.18 4.85 -10.79
N GLY A 327 3.25 4.58 -12.09
CA GLY A 327 2.16 4.84 -13.04
C GLY A 327 2.10 6.26 -13.63
N ASP A 328 1.27 6.39 -14.67
CA ASP A 328 1.08 7.56 -15.54
C ASP A 328 2.38 8.09 -16.15
N GLN A 329 3.18 7.15 -16.66
CA GLN A 329 4.41 7.48 -17.36
C GLN A 329 4.12 7.95 -18.80
N LEU A 330 3.10 7.36 -19.42
CA LEU A 330 2.59 7.77 -20.73
C LEU A 330 1.41 8.74 -20.55
N ASN A 331 1.22 9.63 -21.51
CA ASN A 331 0.19 10.67 -21.39
C ASN A 331 -1.25 10.16 -21.60
N GLY A 332 -1.49 9.03 -22.29
CA GLY A 332 -2.83 8.49 -22.60
C GLY A 332 -3.73 9.34 -23.52
N GLN A 333 -3.42 10.63 -23.71
CA GLN A 333 -4.30 11.63 -24.36
C GLN A 333 -3.96 11.84 -25.85
N GLY A 334 -3.65 10.74 -26.56
CA GLY A 334 -3.40 10.75 -28.01
C GLY A 334 -2.03 11.31 -28.44
N THR A 335 -1.20 11.76 -27.51
CA THR A 335 0.15 12.28 -27.79
C THR A 335 1.26 11.26 -27.55
N SER A 336 0.92 10.15 -26.90
CA SER A 336 1.77 8.98 -26.59
C SER A 336 1.51 7.79 -27.53
N PHE A 337 0.94 8.03 -28.72
CA PHE A 337 0.44 7.00 -29.65
C PHE A 337 1.44 5.88 -30.04
N ASP A 338 2.74 6.08 -29.86
CA ASP A 338 3.76 5.04 -29.99
C ASP A 338 4.42 4.76 -28.63
N ALA A 339 3.92 3.74 -27.93
CA ALA A 339 4.35 3.41 -26.58
C ALA A 339 5.84 3.05 -26.51
N VAL A 340 6.39 2.41 -27.54
CA VAL A 340 7.81 1.98 -27.56
C VAL A 340 8.74 3.19 -27.52
N SER A 341 8.51 4.22 -28.35
CA SER A 341 9.29 5.46 -28.32
C SER A 341 9.21 6.17 -26.97
N VAL A 342 8.03 6.19 -26.35
CA VAL A 342 7.83 6.86 -25.05
C VAL A 342 8.49 6.08 -23.92
N LEU A 343 8.32 4.76 -23.87
CA LEU A 343 8.92 3.90 -22.84
C LEU A 343 10.45 3.93 -22.89
N ALA A 344 11.05 3.91 -24.09
CA ALA A 344 12.49 4.07 -24.25
C ALA A 344 12.96 5.41 -23.67
N LYS A 345 12.20 6.48 -23.89
CA LYS A 345 12.48 7.82 -23.40
C LYS A 345 12.35 7.94 -21.87
N VAL A 346 11.26 7.42 -21.29
CA VAL A 346 11.00 7.44 -19.85
C VAL A 346 12.12 6.79 -19.06
N HIS A 347 12.56 5.60 -19.47
CA HIS A 347 13.50 4.79 -18.69
C HIS A 347 14.97 5.08 -19.00
N HIS A 348 15.26 5.93 -19.99
CA HIS A 348 16.61 6.13 -20.51
C HIS A 348 17.63 6.53 -19.44
N GLU A 349 17.30 7.53 -18.62
CA GLU A 349 18.26 8.07 -17.64
C GLU A 349 18.59 7.06 -16.52
N VAL A 350 17.65 6.17 -16.20
CA VAL A 350 17.81 5.09 -15.21
C VAL A 350 18.64 3.95 -15.80
N VAL A 351 18.31 3.51 -17.02
CA VAL A 351 19.05 2.47 -17.75
C VAL A 351 20.50 2.90 -18.01
N LYS A 352 20.71 4.15 -18.42
CA LYS A 352 22.04 4.74 -18.66
C LYS A 352 22.91 4.72 -17.40
N ARG A 353 22.32 4.93 -16.23
CA ARG A 353 23.00 4.89 -14.92
C ARG A 353 23.11 3.49 -14.33
N LYS A 354 22.55 2.47 -14.99
CA LYS A 354 22.52 1.08 -14.54
C LYS A 354 21.86 0.91 -13.17
N ILE A 355 20.85 1.74 -12.89
CA ILE A 355 20.11 1.68 -11.62
C ILE A 355 18.97 0.68 -11.81
N PRO A 356 18.84 -0.35 -10.94
CA PRO A 356 17.72 -1.26 -10.98
C PRO A 356 16.39 -0.53 -10.76
N PHE A 357 15.35 -0.92 -11.48
CA PHE A 357 14.04 -0.28 -11.35
C PHE A 357 12.88 -1.25 -11.54
N THR A 358 11.68 -0.85 -11.13
CA THR A 358 10.43 -1.52 -11.51
C THR A 358 9.36 -0.50 -11.88
N ALA A 359 8.27 -0.97 -12.48
CA ALA A 359 7.13 -0.15 -12.83
C ALA A 359 5.80 -0.84 -12.48
N ILE A 360 4.82 0.01 -12.15
CA ILE A 360 3.38 -0.31 -12.14
C ILE A 360 2.67 0.72 -13.01
N PHE A 361 1.45 0.41 -13.43
CA PHE A 361 0.68 1.29 -14.32
C PHE A 361 -0.30 2.18 -13.58
N GLY A 362 -0.54 3.33 -14.20
CA GLY A 362 -1.60 4.25 -13.84
C GLY A 362 -2.73 4.24 -14.86
N ASN A 363 -3.71 5.13 -14.65
CA ASN A 363 -4.91 5.16 -15.46
C ASN A 363 -4.70 5.72 -16.89
N HIS A 364 -3.55 6.33 -17.18
CA HIS A 364 -3.18 6.80 -18.51
C HIS A 364 -2.33 5.81 -19.32
N ASP A 365 -1.73 4.80 -18.68
CA ASP A 365 -0.76 3.87 -19.28
C ASP A 365 -1.45 2.73 -20.08
N SER A 366 -2.23 3.07 -21.11
CA SER A 366 -3.13 2.14 -21.82
C SER A 366 -3.01 2.17 -23.35
N GLU A 367 -1.87 2.63 -23.87
CA GLU A 367 -1.57 2.73 -25.29
C GLU A 367 -1.49 1.36 -25.98
N LEU A 368 -1.08 0.33 -25.24
CA LEU A 368 -1.11 -1.08 -25.61
C LEU A 368 -1.95 -1.86 -24.58
N THR A 369 -2.13 -3.18 -24.79
CA THR A 369 -2.67 -3.98 -23.67
C THR A 369 -1.68 -3.94 -22.50
N GLU A 370 -2.18 -3.85 -21.27
CA GLU A 370 -1.34 -3.74 -20.06
C GLU A 370 -0.28 -4.86 -20.01
N SER A 371 -0.64 -6.10 -20.36
CA SER A 371 0.31 -7.22 -20.41
C SER A 371 1.42 -7.05 -21.45
N GLU A 372 1.12 -6.50 -22.63
CA GLU A 372 2.14 -6.24 -23.66
C GLU A 372 3.07 -5.13 -23.20
N GLN A 373 2.50 -4.04 -22.69
CA GLN A 373 3.26 -2.90 -22.21
C GLN A 373 4.17 -3.27 -21.04
N MET A 374 3.68 -4.06 -20.08
CA MET A 374 4.47 -4.45 -18.91
C MET A 374 5.68 -5.28 -19.32
N ARG A 375 5.49 -6.18 -20.28
CA ARG A 375 6.59 -6.96 -20.81
C ARG A 375 7.61 -6.10 -21.57
N LEU A 376 7.19 -5.02 -22.25
CA LEU A 376 8.14 -4.09 -22.87
C LEU A 376 9.04 -3.47 -21.80
N VAL A 377 8.45 -3.04 -20.69
CA VAL A 377 9.21 -2.52 -19.55
C VAL A 377 10.10 -3.59 -18.92
N GLN A 378 9.62 -4.84 -18.82
CA GLN A 378 10.40 -5.99 -18.35
C GLN A 378 11.60 -6.30 -19.25
N ALA A 379 11.48 -6.08 -20.57
CA ALA A 379 12.55 -6.34 -21.52
C ALA A 379 13.70 -5.30 -21.47
N LEU A 380 13.52 -4.18 -20.75
CA LEU A 380 14.56 -3.16 -20.58
C LEU A 380 15.69 -3.65 -19.66
N PRO A 381 16.95 -3.23 -19.88
CA PRO A 381 18.05 -3.54 -18.98
C PRO A 381 17.78 -3.03 -17.55
N PHE A 382 18.17 -3.81 -16.55
CA PHE A 382 18.00 -3.52 -15.11
C PHE A 382 16.54 -3.43 -14.61
N SER A 383 15.58 -3.91 -15.40
CA SER A 383 14.15 -3.91 -15.03
C SER A 383 13.76 -5.12 -14.19
N PHE A 384 13.08 -4.88 -13.07
CA PHE A 384 12.38 -5.85 -12.24
C PHE A 384 10.87 -5.88 -12.51
N ALA A 385 10.41 -5.12 -13.51
CA ALA A 385 9.01 -5.09 -13.88
C ALA A 385 8.51 -6.49 -14.24
N ASP A 386 7.30 -6.83 -13.80
CA ASP A 386 6.77 -8.18 -13.87
C ASP A 386 5.27 -8.10 -14.10
N PRO A 387 4.71 -8.76 -15.14
CA PRO A 387 3.27 -8.82 -15.34
C PRO A 387 2.53 -9.42 -14.13
N GLY A 388 3.20 -10.23 -13.32
CA GLY A 388 2.60 -10.92 -12.20
C GLY A 388 1.78 -12.14 -12.64
N PRO A 389 1.06 -12.78 -11.70
CA PRO A 389 0.28 -13.98 -12.01
C PRO A 389 -0.91 -13.67 -12.93
N SER A 390 -1.05 -14.43 -14.02
CA SER A 390 -2.10 -14.21 -15.04
C SER A 390 -3.53 -14.47 -14.55
N ASP A 391 -3.70 -15.17 -13.43
CA ASP A 391 -4.99 -15.49 -12.80
C ASP A 391 -5.43 -14.44 -11.77
N ILE A 392 -4.58 -13.44 -11.50
CA ILE A 392 -4.87 -12.32 -10.60
C ILE A 392 -5.30 -11.11 -11.42
N HIS A 393 -6.25 -10.32 -10.89
CA HIS A 393 -6.72 -9.13 -11.59
C HIS A 393 -5.60 -8.07 -11.66
N GLY A 394 -5.49 -7.41 -12.80
CA GLY A 394 -4.50 -6.38 -13.05
C GLY A 394 -3.13 -6.94 -13.42
N VAL A 395 -2.29 -6.10 -14.02
CA VAL A 395 -0.96 -6.42 -14.51
C VAL A 395 0.07 -5.59 -13.75
N GLY A 396 1.17 -6.20 -13.34
CA GLY A 396 2.17 -5.53 -12.51
C GLY A 396 2.11 -5.92 -11.04
N ASN A 397 1.26 -6.87 -10.64
CA ASN A 397 1.20 -7.35 -9.27
C ASN A 397 2.42 -8.23 -8.95
N HIS A 398 3.41 -7.69 -8.23
CA HIS A 398 4.64 -8.43 -7.91
C HIS A 398 5.25 -8.02 -6.57
N VAL A 399 6.23 -8.80 -6.10
CA VAL A 399 6.90 -8.60 -4.80
C VAL A 399 8.41 -8.63 -4.99
N LEU A 400 9.09 -7.59 -4.54
CA LEU A 400 10.55 -7.51 -4.50
C LEU A 400 11.04 -7.48 -3.07
N LYS A 401 12.27 -7.95 -2.88
CA LYS A 401 12.90 -8.11 -1.57
C LYS A 401 14.31 -7.55 -1.64
N ALA A 402 14.72 -6.79 -0.63
CA ALA A 402 16.10 -6.34 -0.47
C ALA A 402 16.78 -7.13 0.66
N TYR A 403 18.02 -7.53 0.40
CA TYR A 403 18.77 -8.45 1.25
C TYR A 403 20.01 -7.81 1.88
N SER A 404 20.51 -8.38 2.98
CA SER A 404 21.82 -8.03 3.53
C SER A 404 22.94 -8.29 2.49
N PRO A 405 24.02 -7.47 2.49
CA PRO A 405 25.15 -7.63 1.59
C PRO A 405 26.06 -8.79 1.98
N ASP A 406 25.95 -9.29 3.22
CA ASP A 406 26.73 -10.42 3.71
C ASP A 406 26.29 -11.76 3.09
N SER A 407 27.08 -12.80 3.34
CA SER A 407 26.82 -14.14 2.81
C SER A 407 25.52 -14.76 3.31
N SER A 408 24.91 -14.23 4.39
CA SER A 408 23.65 -14.76 4.90
C SER A 408 22.45 -14.36 4.04
N LYS A 409 22.58 -13.30 3.21
CA LYS A 409 21.52 -12.80 2.32
C LYS A 409 20.17 -12.71 3.05
N THR A 410 20.19 -12.16 4.26
CA THR A 410 19.00 -12.02 5.10
C THR A 410 18.03 -11.06 4.45
N HIS A 411 16.75 -11.40 4.38
CA HIS A 411 15.70 -10.54 3.81
C HIS A 411 15.33 -9.43 4.81
N LEU A 412 15.65 -8.18 4.48
CA LEU A 412 15.55 -7.03 5.40
C LEU A 412 14.42 -6.05 5.06
N LEU A 413 13.96 -6.01 3.81
CA LEU A 413 12.86 -5.14 3.37
C LEU A 413 12.02 -5.82 2.28
N THR A 414 10.71 -5.76 2.43
CA THR A 414 9.74 -6.21 1.41
C THR A 414 9.11 -5.03 0.68
N MET A 415 8.98 -5.11 -0.64
CA MET A 415 8.28 -4.12 -1.45
C MET A 415 7.19 -4.83 -2.26
N TYR A 416 5.95 -4.39 -2.08
CA TYR A 416 4.79 -4.90 -2.82
C TYR A 416 4.36 -3.90 -3.87
N PHE A 417 4.08 -4.38 -5.07
CA PHE A 417 3.63 -3.58 -6.20
C PHE A 417 2.25 -4.07 -6.59
N LEU A 418 1.27 -3.17 -6.60
CA LEU A 418 -0.13 -3.50 -6.83
C LEU A 418 -0.67 -2.70 -8.00
N ASP A 419 -1.38 -3.40 -8.88
CA ASP A 419 -2.18 -2.75 -9.90
C ASP A 419 -3.50 -2.26 -9.28
N THR A 420 -3.64 -0.94 -9.21
CA THR A 420 -4.86 -0.29 -8.72
C THR A 420 -5.92 -0.13 -9.81
N HIS A 421 -5.65 -0.62 -11.02
CA HIS A 421 -6.43 -0.49 -12.25
C HIS A 421 -6.51 0.96 -12.75
N ALA A 422 -7.18 1.14 -13.89
CA ALA A 422 -7.46 2.44 -14.48
C ALA A 422 -8.88 2.92 -14.14
N LEU A 423 -9.79 2.87 -15.11
CA LEU A 423 -11.19 3.30 -14.96
C LEU A 423 -12.14 2.10 -14.91
N LEU A 424 -13.20 2.22 -14.10
CA LEU A 424 -14.26 1.23 -14.02
C LEU A 424 -14.96 1.10 -15.38
N GLN A 425 -14.86 -0.07 -15.99
CA GLN A 425 -15.59 -0.36 -17.22
C GLN A 425 -17.07 -0.61 -16.91
N PRO A 426 -18.01 -0.09 -17.72
CA PRO A 426 -19.42 -0.40 -17.55
C PRO A 426 -19.68 -1.91 -17.70
N PRO A 427 -20.60 -2.50 -16.93
CA PRO A 427 -20.87 -3.94 -17.01
C PRO A 427 -21.32 -4.34 -18.43
N ARG A 428 -20.76 -5.43 -18.97
CA ARG A 428 -21.09 -5.93 -20.34
C ARG A 428 -22.59 -6.12 -20.58
N TYR A 429 -23.36 -6.46 -19.52
CA TYR A 429 -24.80 -6.71 -19.58
C TYR A 429 -25.66 -5.44 -19.40
N ASN A 430 -25.06 -4.30 -19.06
CA ASN A 430 -25.76 -3.02 -19.01
C ASN A 430 -24.82 -1.85 -19.35
N PRO A 431 -24.50 -1.67 -20.65
CA PRO A 431 -23.62 -0.59 -21.11
C PRO A 431 -24.22 0.82 -20.90
N PHE A 432 -25.49 0.93 -20.52
CA PHE A 432 -26.17 2.20 -20.23
C PHE A 432 -26.12 2.61 -18.76
N LYS A 433 -25.55 1.77 -17.87
CA LYS A 433 -25.33 2.16 -16.47
C LYS A 433 -24.22 3.20 -16.43
N ASN A 434 -24.56 4.42 -16.01
CA ASN A 434 -23.64 5.55 -15.99
C ASN A 434 -22.57 5.35 -14.89
N MET A 435 -21.49 4.66 -15.24
CA MET A 435 -20.26 4.48 -14.44
C MET A 435 -19.07 5.22 -15.07
N ALA A 436 -19.33 6.06 -16.08
CA ALA A 436 -18.30 6.79 -16.79
C ALA A 436 -17.53 7.71 -15.84
N GLY A 437 -16.20 7.57 -15.84
CA GLY A 437 -15.27 8.44 -15.12
C GLY A 437 -14.97 8.05 -13.67
N GLN A 438 -15.44 6.88 -13.18
CA GLN A 438 -15.03 6.40 -11.85
C GLN A 438 -13.73 5.60 -11.93
N TYR A 439 -12.81 5.85 -11.00
CA TYR A 439 -11.61 5.05 -10.83
C TYR A 439 -11.93 3.66 -10.32
N ASP A 440 -11.17 2.69 -10.80
CA ASP A 440 -11.34 1.30 -10.40
C ASP A 440 -10.58 0.98 -9.09
N TYR A 441 -10.79 -0.22 -8.55
CA TYR A 441 -10.38 -0.59 -7.19
C TYR A 441 -9.74 -1.97 -7.13
N ILE A 442 -8.88 -2.18 -6.14
CA ILE A 442 -8.20 -3.46 -5.88
C ILE A 442 -9.24 -4.56 -5.60
N ARG A 443 -9.18 -5.66 -6.37
CA ARG A 443 -10.12 -6.79 -6.29
C ARG A 443 -9.77 -7.76 -5.16
N GLN A 444 -10.77 -8.53 -4.72
CA GLN A 444 -10.58 -9.51 -3.64
C GLN A 444 -9.51 -10.57 -3.95
N ASN A 445 -9.38 -11.02 -5.20
CA ASN A 445 -8.33 -12.00 -5.54
C ASN A 445 -6.92 -11.39 -5.46
N GLN A 446 -6.74 -10.11 -5.77
CA GLN A 446 -5.48 -9.39 -5.53
C GLN A 446 -5.17 -9.31 -4.04
N ILE A 447 -6.17 -9.02 -3.20
CA ILE A 447 -6.01 -9.00 -1.74
C ILE A 447 -5.61 -10.39 -1.22
N ASN A 448 -6.28 -11.44 -1.69
CA ASN A 448 -5.97 -12.81 -1.29
C ASN A 448 -4.56 -13.23 -1.73
N TRP A 449 -4.15 -12.84 -2.95
CA TRP A 449 -2.79 -13.04 -3.44
C TRP A 449 -1.78 -12.30 -2.58
N PHE A 450 -2.02 -11.04 -2.26
CA PHE A 450 -1.18 -10.22 -1.40
C PHE A 450 -0.96 -10.85 -0.03
N VAL A 451 -2.05 -11.29 0.64
CA VAL A 451 -1.98 -11.98 1.93
C VAL A 451 -1.14 -13.26 1.81
N LYS A 452 -1.38 -14.05 0.76
CA LYS A 452 -0.64 -15.29 0.50
C LYS A 452 0.86 -15.04 0.26
N GLU A 453 1.24 -13.99 -0.46
CA GLU A 453 2.65 -13.63 -0.65
C GLU A 453 3.29 -13.14 0.66
N SER A 454 2.53 -12.39 1.47
CA SER A 454 2.99 -11.95 2.79
C SER A 454 3.22 -13.13 3.75
N ASP A 455 2.38 -14.16 3.71
CA ASP A 455 2.54 -15.37 4.54
C ASP A 455 3.79 -16.18 4.20
N LYS A 456 4.30 -16.06 2.97
CA LYS A 456 5.58 -16.69 2.58
C LYS A 456 6.80 -15.96 3.16
N ILE A 457 6.64 -14.76 3.72
CA ILE A 457 7.75 -14.00 4.30
C ILE A 457 8.14 -14.61 5.64
N LYS A 458 9.38 -15.11 5.70
CA LYS A 458 9.97 -15.70 6.91
C LYS A 458 10.22 -14.61 7.97
N LEU A 459 10.07 -15.01 9.24
CA LEU A 459 10.48 -14.20 10.38
C LEU A 459 12.01 -14.11 10.44
N ILE A 460 12.52 -12.95 10.83
CA ILE A 460 13.93 -12.68 11.08
C ILE A 460 14.10 -12.08 12.48
N ASN A 461 15.29 -12.23 13.07
CA ASN A 461 15.60 -11.59 14.35
C ASN A 461 15.89 -10.10 14.13
N ARG A 462 15.09 -9.22 14.73
CA ARG A 462 15.17 -7.77 14.60
C ARG A 462 15.45 -7.09 15.95
N PRO A 463 16.32 -6.07 16.04
CA PRO A 463 17.07 -5.45 14.93
C PRO A 463 18.14 -6.39 14.36
N PHE A 464 18.35 -6.34 13.05
CA PHE A 464 19.37 -7.15 12.39
C PHE A 464 20.78 -6.71 12.79
N ILE A 465 21.66 -7.68 13.07
CA ILE A 465 23.06 -7.45 13.41
C ILE A 465 23.93 -8.21 12.39
N PRO A 466 24.72 -7.52 11.55
CA PRO A 466 25.56 -8.17 10.54
C PRO A 466 26.71 -8.96 11.17
N GLN A 467 27.10 -10.08 10.56
CA GLN A 467 28.12 -10.99 11.13
C GLN A 467 29.52 -10.36 11.29
N LYS A 468 29.88 -9.40 10.44
CA LYS A 468 31.15 -8.65 10.53
C LYS A 468 31.07 -7.42 11.46
N GLY A 469 29.89 -7.11 11.98
CA GLY A 469 29.60 -5.95 12.83
C GLY A 469 29.47 -6.31 14.30
N GLU A 470 30.29 -7.23 14.82
CA GLU A 470 30.47 -7.34 16.26
C GLU A 470 31.03 -6.00 16.76
N VAL A 471 30.17 -5.18 17.36
CA VAL A 471 30.59 -3.94 18.02
C VAL A 471 31.40 -4.33 19.25
N TYR A 472 32.72 -4.19 19.17
CA TYR A 472 33.60 -4.28 20.33
C TYR A 472 33.46 -2.97 21.10
N ASP A 473 32.97 -3.04 22.34
CA ASP A 473 33.11 -1.95 23.30
C ASP A 473 34.61 -1.83 23.65
N ASP A 474 35.12 -0.59 23.78
CA ASP A 474 36.54 -0.26 24.04
C ASP A 474 37.11 -0.91 25.33
N THR A 475 36.27 -1.61 26.08
CA THR A 475 36.60 -2.26 27.35
C THR A 475 36.71 -3.79 27.27
N HIS A 476 36.49 -4.44 26.12
CA HIS A 476 36.48 -5.91 26.00
C HIS A 476 35.59 -6.62 27.05
N GLU A 477 34.55 -5.97 27.57
CA GLU A 477 33.55 -6.60 28.44
C GLU A 477 32.28 -6.98 27.65
N LYS A 478 31.70 -8.12 28.02
CA LYS A 478 30.67 -8.88 27.28
C LYS A 478 29.52 -8.03 26.71
N GLN A 479 29.20 -8.30 25.44
CA GLN A 479 28.02 -7.87 24.67
C GLN A 479 26.80 -7.47 25.53
N LYS A 480 26.40 -6.20 25.48
CA LYS A 480 24.99 -5.84 25.65
C LYS A 480 24.22 -6.47 24.48
N ARG A 481 23.73 -7.70 24.64
CA ARG A 481 22.82 -8.31 23.67
C ARG A 481 21.59 -7.41 23.55
N ILE A 482 21.50 -6.67 22.44
CA ILE A 482 20.27 -5.95 22.09
C ILE A 482 19.18 -7.03 22.01
N PRO A 483 18.07 -6.90 22.74
CA PRO A 483 16.98 -7.86 22.65
C PRO A 483 16.48 -7.93 21.21
N GLN A 484 16.53 -9.11 20.61
CA GLN A 484 16.00 -9.35 19.27
C GLN A 484 14.64 -10.04 19.37
N THR A 485 13.68 -9.60 18.57
CA THR A 485 12.37 -10.23 18.42
C THR A 485 12.25 -10.86 17.03
N ALA A 486 11.63 -12.03 16.95
CA ALA A 486 11.38 -12.70 15.68
C ALA A 486 10.20 -12.02 14.98
N GLN A 487 10.46 -11.24 13.93
CA GLN A 487 9.45 -10.45 13.23
C GLN A 487 9.67 -10.52 11.72
N LYS A 488 8.61 -10.28 10.92
CA LYS A 488 8.77 -10.09 9.47
C LYS A 488 9.57 -8.80 9.20
N ALA A 489 10.26 -8.77 8.06
CA ALA A 489 10.85 -7.55 7.53
C ALA A 489 9.77 -6.45 7.34
N ASN A 490 10.15 -5.19 7.55
CA ASN A 490 9.27 -4.06 7.26
C ASN A 490 8.90 -4.05 5.78
N ALA A 491 7.71 -3.54 5.46
CA ALA A 491 7.22 -3.51 4.10
C ALA A 491 6.75 -2.13 3.64
N ILE A 492 6.94 -1.87 2.33
CA ILE A 492 6.39 -0.73 1.59
C ILE A 492 5.48 -1.28 0.49
N VAL A 493 4.31 -0.68 0.31
CA VAL A 493 3.39 -0.98 -0.80
C VAL A 493 3.40 0.19 -1.76
N PHE A 494 3.47 -0.09 -3.06
CA PHE A 494 3.35 0.90 -4.13
C PHE A 494 2.10 0.60 -4.96
N GLY A 495 1.30 1.64 -5.19
CA GLY A 495 0.14 1.65 -6.08
C GLY A 495 0.09 2.98 -6.84
N HIS A 496 -0.74 3.09 -7.89
CA HIS A 496 -0.90 4.36 -8.59
C HIS A 496 -2.06 5.17 -7.98
N ILE A 497 -3.30 4.69 -8.14
CA ILE A 497 -4.51 5.33 -7.62
C ILE A 497 -4.54 5.19 -6.09
N PRO A 498 -4.79 6.28 -5.34
CA PRO A 498 -4.80 6.26 -3.89
C PRO A 498 -5.93 5.43 -3.29
N LEU A 499 -5.66 4.91 -2.10
CA LEU A 499 -6.66 4.22 -1.30
C LEU A 499 -7.69 5.20 -0.70
N ARG A 500 -8.94 4.74 -0.62
CA ARG A 500 -10.07 5.52 -0.09
C ARG A 500 -9.83 5.98 1.36
N GLU A 501 -9.12 5.19 2.14
CA GLU A 501 -8.85 5.43 3.56
C GLU A 501 -8.09 6.73 3.83
N TYR A 502 -7.28 7.22 2.87
CA TYR A 502 -6.60 8.50 3.00
C TYR A 502 -7.59 9.67 3.13
N TYR A 503 -8.68 9.63 2.36
CA TYR A 503 -9.69 10.68 2.31
C TYR A 503 -10.73 10.53 3.43
N ASP A 504 -11.10 9.31 3.78
CA ASP A 504 -12.19 9.05 4.74
C ASP A 504 -11.77 9.15 6.21
N ASN A 505 -10.49 8.98 6.54
CA ASN A 505 -10.02 8.96 7.93
C ASN A 505 -9.26 10.23 8.31
N ALA A 506 -9.27 10.63 9.58
CA ALA A 506 -8.35 11.62 10.11
C ALA A 506 -6.93 11.03 10.26
N ALA A 507 -5.90 11.88 10.39
CA ALA A 507 -4.57 11.39 10.71
C ALA A 507 -4.51 10.95 12.18
N ASP A 508 -3.68 9.96 12.49
CA ASP A 508 -3.34 9.59 13.86
C ASP A 508 -2.74 10.81 14.60
N LEU A 509 -2.88 10.88 15.93
CA LEU A 509 -2.43 12.03 16.73
C LEU A 509 -1.10 11.73 17.43
N ASP A 510 -0.21 12.72 17.51
CA ASP A 510 1.04 12.65 18.26
C ASP A 510 0.81 12.79 19.78
N GLU A 511 1.88 12.69 20.56
CA GLU A 511 1.84 12.86 22.02
C GLU A 511 1.28 14.25 22.45
N ASN A 512 1.29 15.23 21.55
CA ASN A 512 0.78 16.58 21.76
C ASN A 512 -0.62 16.81 21.14
N MET A 513 -1.32 15.75 20.72
CA MET A 513 -2.64 15.81 20.06
C MET A 513 -2.65 16.56 18.72
N HIS A 514 -1.50 16.67 18.06
CA HIS A 514 -1.42 17.18 16.70
C HIS A 514 -1.57 16.02 15.70
N PRO A 515 -2.31 16.22 14.59
CA PRO A 515 -2.31 15.28 13.47
C PRO A 515 -0.88 14.94 13.03
N ILE A 516 -0.54 13.66 13.03
CA ILE A 516 0.71 13.12 12.49
C ILE A 516 0.61 13.14 10.97
N GLN A 517 0.97 14.29 10.42
CA GLN A 517 1.07 14.54 9.00
C GLN A 517 2.53 14.86 8.67
N GLY A 518 3.06 14.20 7.65
CA GLY A 518 4.36 14.51 7.08
C GLY A 518 4.31 15.81 6.29
N TRP A 519 5.47 16.40 6.04
CA TRP A 519 5.60 17.64 5.31
C TRP A 519 5.10 17.50 3.88
N GLY A 520 4.29 18.47 3.47
CA GLY A 520 3.60 18.51 2.20
C GLY A 520 2.27 19.22 2.37
N ARG A 521 1.48 19.24 1.30
CA ARG A 521 0.11 19.73 1.31
C ARG A 521 -0.74 18.84 0.41
N ARG A 522 -1.97 18.61 0.83
CA ARG A 522 -3.01 18.15 -0.08
C ARG A 522 -3.25 19.19 -1.17
N GLY A 523 -3.24 18.75 -2.42
CA GLY A 523 -3.70 19.54 -3.55
C GLY A 523 -5.22 19.55 -3.58
N GLU A 524 -5.86 20.64 -3.15
CA GLU A 524 -7.34 20.73 -3.17
C GLU A 524 -7.91 20.54 -4.58
N GLU A 525 -7.15 20.93 -5.60
CA GLU A 525 -7.49 20.79 -7.03
C GLU A 525 -7.50 19.34 -7.51
N ASP A 526 -6.75 18.44 -6.86
CA ASP A 526 -6.81 17.00 -7.16
C ASP A 526 -8.15 16.39 -6.74
N GLY A 527 -8.91 17.08 -5.87
CA GLY A 527 -10.18 16.60 -5.35
C GLY A 527 -10.04 15.29 -4.56
N ASP A 528 -10.89 14.33 -4.90
CA ASP A 528 -10.88 12.97 -4.38
C ASP A 528 -10.38 12.05 -5.51
N GLY A 529 -9.09 11.73 -5.47
CA GLY A 529 -8.43 10.91 -6.49
C GLY A 529 -8.55 9.41 -6.24
N ALA A 530 -9.27 8.98 -5.20
CA ALA A 530 -9.47 7.56 -4.92
C ALA A 530 -10.69 7.00 -5.68
N SER A 531 -10.73 5.68 -5.80
CA SER A 531 -11.99 5.01 -6.16
C SER A 531 -13.08 5.30 -5.14
N SER A 532 -14.32 5.43 -5.64
CA SER A 532 -15.53 5.51 -4.81
C SER A 532 -15.82 4.18 -4.09
N ILE A 533 -15.23 3.07 -4.55
CA ILE A 533 -15.43 1.73 -4.01
C ILE A 533 -14.20 1.34 -3.19
N ASN A 534 -14.41 1.04 -1.91
CA ASN A 534 -13.38 0.51 -1.05
C ASN A 534 -13.36 -1.03 -1.13
N GLY A 535 -12.30 -1.59 -1.72
CA GLY A 535 -12.09 -3.04 -1.83
C GLY A 535 -11.66 -3.72 -0.52
N GLY A 536 -11.35 -2.96 0.54
CA GLY A 536 -10.91 -3.48 1.83
C GLY A 536 -9.42 -3.81 1.92
N PHE A 537 -8.61 -3.39 0.93
CA PHE A 537 -7.17 -3.67 0.92
C PHE A 537 -6.45 -3.11 2.14
N PHE A 538 -6.73 -1.86 2.56
CA PHE A 538 -6.08 -1.25 3.73
C PHE A 538 -6.35 -2.04 5.01
N ASN A 539 -7.58 -2.53 5.18
CA ASN A 539 -7.94 -3.36 6.34
C ASN A 539 -7.23 -4.72 6.30
N ALA A 540 -7.05 -5.32 5.12
CA ALA A 540 -6.26 -6.55 4.99
C ALA A 540 -4.78 -6.29 5.29
N ALA A 541 -4.23 -5.20 4.74
CA ALA A 541 -2.87 -4.72 4.94
C ALA A 541 -2.56 -4.44 6.42
N ASN A 542 -3.48 -3.81 7.16
CA ASN A 542 -3.29 -3.45 8.58
C ASN A 542 -3.79 -4.53 9.56
N GLY A 543 -4.87 -5.24 9.24
CA GLY A 543 -5.57 -6.14 10.15
C GLY A 543 -5.06 -7.57 10.16
N LEU A 544 -4.56 -8.08 9.02
CA LEU A 544 -4.07 -9.46 8.90
C LEU A 544 -2.55 -9.58 9.14
N LEU A 545 -1.82 -8.46 9.09
CA LEU A 545 -0.36 -8.42 9.17
C LEU A 545 0.16 -7.66 10.39
N ARG A 546 -0.67 -7.56 11.44
CA ARG A 546 -0.19 -7.22 12.77
C ARG A 546 0.50 -8.43 13.34
N ASP A 547 1.76 -8.24 13.68
CA ASP A 547 2.52 -9.24 14.42
C ASP A 547 1.79 -9.54 15.74
N ASN A 548 1.37 -10.78 15.95
CA ASN A 548 0.59 -11.17 17.14
C ASN A 548 1.36 -10.96 18.45
N GLU A 549 2.69 -10.89 18.41
CA GLU A 549 3.53 -10.74 19.60
C GLU A 549 3.76 -9.26 19.95
N THR A 550 3.89 -8.39 18.93
CA THR A 550 4.27 -6.98 19.10
C THR A 550 3.19 -5.97 18.74
N GLY A 551 2.11 -6.39 18.11
CA GLY A 551 1.01 -5.54 17.66
C GLY A 551 1.39 -4.53 16.57
N ALA A 552 2.62 -4.62 16.03
CA ALA A 552 3.14 -3.70 15.04
C ALA A 552 2.71 -4.11 13.62
N ASN A 553 2.31 -3.13 12.81
CA ASN A 553 1.99 -3.34 11.41
C ASN A 553 3.27 -3.69 10.62
N GLN A 554 3.26 -4.78 9.86
CA GLN A 554 4.37 -5.11 8.94
C GLN A 554 4.55 -4.02 7.86
N ILE A 555 3.43 -3.56 7.29
CA ILE A 555 3.42 -2.51 6.27
C ILE A 555 3.55 -1.17 6.99
N ARG A 556 4.59 -0.42 6.63
CA ARG A 556 4.88 0.88 7.23
C ARG A 556 4.45 2.03 6.35
N VAL A 557 4.51 1.83 5.02
CA VAL A 557 4.23 2.87 4.02
C VAL A 557 3.42 2.27 2.87
N ILE A 558 2.39 2.99 2.43
CA ILE A 558 1.66 2.80 1.17
C ILE A 558 1.86 4.08 0.36
N ALA A 559 2.52 3.94 -0.80
CA ALA A 559 2.95 5.03 -1.65
C ALA A 559 2.10 5.08 -2.93
N HIS A 560 1.65 6.29 -3.29
CA HIS A 560 0.78 6.56 -4.43
C HIS A 560 1.35 7.62 -5.37
N GLY A 561 0.93 7.57 -6.64
CA GLY A 561 1.07 8.65 -7.63
C GLY A 561 -0.26 9.41 -7.76
N HIS A 562 -0.74 9.61 -8.99
CA HIS A 562 -2.09 9.99 -9.41
C HIS A 562 -2.59 11.38 -9.00
N CYS A 563 -2.32 11.82 -7.78
CA CYS A 563 -2.75 13.13 -7.26
C CYS A 563 -1.61 14.13 -7.35
N HIS A 564 -1.32 14.60 -8.56
CA HIS A 564 -0.10 15.32 -8.92
C HIS A 564 0.29 16.47 -7.99
N LEU A 565 -0.67 17.14 -7.35
CA LEU A 565 -0.39 18.25 -6.45
C LEU A 565 -0.25 17.81 -5.00
N THR A 566 -0.91 16.73 -4.61
CA THR A 566 -0.84 16.14 -3.29
C THR A 566 0.53 15.51 -3.07
N ASP A 567 1.26 16.03 -2.10
CA ASP A 567 2.62 15.57 -1.78
C ASP A 567 2.82 15.34 -0.29
N GLU A 568 1.76 15.28 0.50
CA GLU A 568 1.86 14.98 1.92
C GLU A 568 1.95 13.47 2.19
N CYS A 569 2.36 13.14 3.41
CA CYS A 569 2.20 11.82 3.99
C CYS A 569 1.27 11.92 5.18
N LYS A 570 0.42 10.92 5.40
CA LYS A 570 -0.53 10.92 6.50
C LYS A 570 -0.48 9.58 7.21
N LEU A 571 -0.27 9.59 8.53
CA LEU A 571 -0.31 8.38 9.32
C LEU A 571 -1.77 8.01 9.62
N ILE A 572 -2.17 6.80 9.26
CA ILE A 572 -3.53 6.30 9.49
C ILE A 572 -3.42 4.89 10.06
N GLN A 573 -3.92 4.69 11.28
CA GLN A 573 -3.91 3.40 11.98
C GLN A 573 -2.51 2.75 12.04
N GLY A 574 -1.46 3.55 12.21
CA GLY A 574 -0.07 3.08 12.26
C GLY A 574 0.61 2.81 10.91
N THR A 575 -0.04 3.14 9.79
CA THR A 575 0.50 3.00 8.43
C THR A 575 0.51 4.34 7.71
N TRP A 576 1.64 4.71 7.11
CA TRP A 576 1.76 5.96 6.37
C TRP A 576 1.22 5.82 4.96
N ILE A 577 0.33 6.73 4.57
CA ILE A 577 -0.08 6.87 3.18
C ILE A 577 0.59 8.12 2.61
N CYS A 578 1.39 7.95 1.56
CA CYS A 578 2.27 8.99 1.00
C CYS A 578 2.02 9.18 -0.50
N PHE A 579 2.15 10.42 -0.98
CA PHE A 579 1.96 10.76 -2.40
C PHE A 579 3.22 11.31 -3.06
N GLY A 580 3.42 11.02 -4.35
CA GLY A 580 4.59 11.43 -5.13
C GLY A 580 4.76 12.96 -5.28
N GLY A 581 3.66 13.71 -5.43
CA GLY A 581 3.68 15.17 -5.49
C GLY A 581 4.00 15.80 -6.84
N GLY A 582 3.93 15.02 -7.93
CA GLY A 582 4.01 15.47 -9.32
C GLY A 582 5.43 15.79 -9.79
N SER A 583 5.99 14.93 -10.65
CA SER A 583 7.41 14.99 -11.00
C SER A 583 7.73 15.67 -12.35
N SER A 584 6.70 15.98 -13.15
CA SER A 584 6.87 16.34 -14.56
C SER A 584 6.26 17.67 -14.95
N PHE A 585 6.96 18.42 -15.81
CA PHE A 585 6.43 19.60 -16.48
C PHE A 585 5.39 19.27 -17.56
N SER A 586 5.37 18.05 -18.09
CA SER A 586 4.31 17.57 -19.00
C SER A 586 3.08 17.04 -18.25
N GLY A 587 3.25 16.67 -16.98
CA GLY A 587 2.16 16.26 -16.09
C GLY A 587 1.37 17.45 -15.54
N TYR A 588 0.13 17.19 -15.10
CA TYR A 588 -0.68 18.23 -14.43
C TYR A 588 0.07 18.83 -13.24
N GLY A 589 -0.13 20.11 -13.00
CA GLY A 589 0.54 20.83 -11.93
C GLY A 589 -0.16 22.12 -11.56
N ARG A 590 0.60 23.02 -10.95
CA ARG A 590 0.12 24.36 -10.57
C ARG A 590 1.28 25.33 -10.51
N VAL A 591 1.08 26.54 -11.03
CA VAL A 591 2.07 27.61 -10.92
C VAL A 591 2.38 27.88 -9.44
N GLY A 592 3.66 27.85 -9.08
CA GLY A 592 4.14 27.97 -7.70
C GLY A 592 4.25 26.65 -6.93
N HIS A 593 3.88 25.52 -7.53
CA HIS A 593 4.13 24.18 -6.99
C HIS A 593 5.27 23.50 -7.75
N ASP A 594 6.45 23.46 -7.14
CA ASP A 594 7.64 22.87 -7.75
C ASP A 594 7.43 21.39 -8.14
N ARG A 595 7.90 20.97 -9.31
CA ARG A 595 8.02 19.56 -9.68
C ARG A 595 8.94 18.85 -8.71
N ARG A 596 8.59 17.63 -8.30
CA ARG A 596 9.31 16.91 -7.25
C ARG A 596 9.24 15.39 -7.37
N PHE A 597 10.28 14.76 -6.85
CA PHE A 597 10.40 13.32 -6.73
C PHE A 597 10.49 12.93 -5.27
N ARG A 598 9.80 11.87 -4.87
CA ARG A 598 9.84 11.37 -3.50
C ARG A 598 10.93 10.32 -3.34
N VAL A 599 11.66 10.40 -2.24
CA VAL A 599 12.71 9.45 -1.87
C VAL A 599 12.33 8.79 -0.56
N TYR A 600 12.57 7.48 -0.46
CA TYR A 600 12.48 6.71 0.78
C TYR A 600 13.89 6.23 1.16
N ASP A 601 14.39 6.70 2.29
CA ASP A 601 15.66 6.27 2.88
C ASP A 601 15.38 5.20 3.92
N VAL A 602 15.73 3.97 3.60
CA VAL A 602 15.70 2.86 4.53
C VAL A 602 17.07 2.74 5.18
N SER A 603 17.13 2.75 6.50
CA SER A 603 18.38 2.73 7.26
C SER A 603 18.30 1.76 8.43
N GLU A 604 19.45 1.56 9.09
CA GLU A 604 19.59 0.59 10.18
C GLU A 604 19.09 -0.81 9.75
N TRP A 605 19.46 -1.27 8.55
CA TRP A 605 19.12 -2.61 8.06
C TRP A 605 17.62 -2.89 7.94
N GLY A 606 16.81 -1.86 7.64
CA GLY A 606 15.36 -2.01 7.47
C GLY A 606 14.52 -1.56 8.66
N GLU A 607 15.16 -1.12 9.75
CA GLU A 607 14.47 -0.72 10.98
C GLU A 607 13.84 0.68 10.89
N ILE A 608 14.46 1.60 10.15
CA ILE A 608 14.00 2.99 10.00
C ILE A 608 13.69 3.27 8.53
N ILE A 609 12.53 3.88 8.29
CA ILE A 609 12.14 4.40 6.96
C ILE A 609 11.89 5.91 7.09
N GLU A 610 12.73 6.70 6.42
CA GLU A 610 12.59 8.15 6.29
C GLU A 610 12.12 8.50 4.87
N THR A 611 11.46 9.64 4.69
CA THR A 611 11.18 10.16 3.35
C THR A 611 11.61 11.62 3.22
N PHE A 612 11.92 12.02 2.00
CA PHE A 612 12.12 13.42 1.63
C PHE A 612 11.79 13.61 0.15
N LYS A 613 11.86 14.85 -0.34
CA LYS A 613 11.57 15.19 -1.72
C LYS A 613 12.76 15.91 -2.35
N ARG A 614 13.07 15.58 -3.61
CA ARG A 614 13.94 16.41 -4.46
C ARG A 614 13.02 17.24 -5.36
N THR A 615 12.95 18.55 -5.13
CA THR A 615 12.13 19.48 -5.93
C THR A 615 12.98 20.14 -7.01
N GLU A 616 12.43 20.98 -7.88
CA GLU A 616 13.23 21.81 -8.82
C GLU A 616 14.34 22.62 -8.15
N LYS A 617 14.07 23.17 -6.96
CA LYS A 617 14.95 24.13 -6.28
C LYS A 617 16.01 23.51 -5.38
N GLY A 618 15.97 22.20 -5.18
CA GLY A 618 16.92 21.47 -4.32
C GLY A 618 16.26 20.34 -3.54
N MET A 619 16.99 19.79 -2.57
CA MET A 619 16.45 18.80 -1.64
C MET A 619 15.60 19.48 -0.56
N SER A 620 14.43 18.92 -0.27
CA SER A 620 13.62 19.28 0.89
C SER A 620 14.26 18.78 2.19
N LYS A 621 13.75 19.25 3.33
CA LYS A 621 14.11 18.71 4.65
C LYS A 621 13.76 17.21 4.72
N ARG A 622 14.63 16.42 5.36
CA ARG A 622 14.39 14.98 5.60
C ARG A 622 13.41 14.76 6.75
N GLU A 623 12.55 13.76 6.62
CA GLU A 623 11.55 13.41 7.62
C GLU A 623 11.63 11.95 8.05
N LYS A 624 11.68 11.75 9.37
CA LYS A 624 11.53 10.43 9.99
C LYS A 624 10.07 10.02 9.97
N ILE A 625 9.72 9.07 9.11
CA ILE A 625 8.36 8.58 8.95
C ILE A 625 8.12 7.34 9.82
N ALA A 626 9.05 6.39 9.85
CA ALA A 626 8.99 5.26 10.77
C ALA A 626 10.22 5.22 11.67
N LYS A 627 10.03 5.47 12.98
CA LYS A 627 10.97 5.08 14.04
C LYS A 627 10.25 4.12 14.96
N MET A 628 10.86 2.97 15.26
CA MET A 628 10.36 2.08 16.29
C MET A 628 10.52 2.79 17.65
N SER A 629 9.46 3.48 18.09
CA SER A 629 9.28 3.70 19.52
C SER A 629 9.06 2.32 20.10
N LEU A 630 10.00 1.86 20.92
CA LEU A 630 9.84 0.69 21.76
C LEU A 630 8.71 1.04 22.75
N SER A 631 7.46 0.99 22.32
CA SER A 631 6.34 1.09 23.22
C SER A 631 6.40 -0.18 24.05
N VAL A 632 6.81 -0.02 25.30
CA VAL A 632 6.93 -1.12 26.27
C VAL A 632 5.53 -1.62 26.65
N GLU A 633 4.48 -0.84 26.37
CA GLU A 633 3.11 -1.13 26.76
C GLU A 633 2.49 -2.35 26.03
N PRO A 634 2.56 -2.49 24.69
CA PRO A 634 2.11 -3.70 23.99
C PRO A 634 2.91 -4.94 24.41
N ALA A 635 4.24 -4.83 24.52
CA ALA A 635 5.11 -5.97 24.87
C ALA A 635 4.79 -6.53 26.28
N LEU A 636 4.53 -5.66 27.25
CA LEU A 636 4.11 -6.06 28.59
C LEU A 636 2.68 -6.63 28.60
N ARG A 637 1.75 -6.08 27.80
CA ARG A 637 0.39 -6.63 27.68
C ARG A 637 0.40 -8.04 27.07
N THR A 638 1.19 -8.30 26.03
CA THR A 638 1.32 -9.63 25.42
C THR A 638 1.94 -10.64 26.40
N LEU A 639 2.97 -10.24 27.17
CA LEU A 639 3.56 -11.08 28.21
C LEU A 639 2.53 -11.46 29.30
N ALA A 640 1.63 -10.56 29.68
CA ALA A 640 0.59 -10.84 30.67
C ALA A 640 -0.42 -11.93 30.21
N TRP A 641 -0.69 -12.01 28.89
CA TRP A 641 -1.61 -13.00 28.31
C TRP A 641 -0.99 -14.36 28.04
N LEU A 642 0.33 -14.44 27.80
CA LEU A 642 1.03 -15.70 27.46
C LEU A 642 1.43 -16.54 28.67
N LEU A 643 1.46 -15.95 29.87
CA LEU A 643 1.95 -16.61 31.08
C LEU A 643 0.94 -17.55 31.77
N PRO A 644 -0.39 -17.31 31.79
CA PRO A 644 -1.33 -18.22 32.45
C PRO A 644 -1.31 -19.60 31.78
N GLY A 645 -0.83 -20.62 32.51
CA GLY A 645 -0.87 -22.03 32.08
C GLY A 645 0.47 -22.67 31.71
N ARG A 646 1.60 -21.92 31.69
CA ARG A 646 2.92 -22.49 31.33
C ARG A 646 3.88 -22.68 32.52
N PHE A 647 3.56 -22.10 33.68
CA PHE A 647 4.34 -22.19 34.91
C PHE A 647 3.41 -22.27 36.13
N ASP A 648 3.75 -23.08 37.13
CA ASP A 648 3.01 -23.14 38.41
C ASP A 648 2.95 -21.78 39.15
N ASP A 649 3.80 -20.83 38.75
CA ASP A 649 3.90 -19.48 39.29
C ASP A 649 3.17 -18.39 38.48
N SER A 650 2.47 -18.74 37.40
CA SER A 650 1.95 -17.79 36.40
C SER A 650 1.07 -16.67 36.94
N GLU A 651 0.30 -16.93 38.01
CA GLU A 651 -0.60 -15.95 38.63
C GLU A 651 0.13 -14.73 39.21
N LEU A 652 1.28 -14.96 39.88
CA LEU A 652 2.04 -13.86 40.49
C LEU A 652 2.73 -13.01 39.43
N VAL A 653 3.26 -13.64 38.38
CA VAL A 653 3.97 -12.93 37.31
C VAL A 653 2.97 -12.13 36.47
N ALA A 654 1.83 -12.72 36.11
CA ALA A 654 0.77 -12.03 35.39
C ALA A 654 0.28 -10.80 36.19
N GLU A 655 -0.02 -10.98 37.48
CA GLU A 655 -0.47 -9.88 38.31
C GLU A 655 0.61 -8.81 38.54
N CYS A 656 1.89 -9.20 38.64
CA CYS A 656 2.99 -8.25 38.73
C CYS A 656 3.06 -7.37 37.47
N ILE A 657 2.89 -7.96 36.29
CA ILE A 657 2.87 -7.22 35.02
C ILE A 657 1.65 -6.31 34.94
N PHE A 658 0.45 -6.80 35.29
CA PHE A 658 -0.77 -5.98 35.31
C PHE A 658 -0.67 -4.80 36.29
N SER A 659 -0.16 -5.06 37.50
CA SER A 659 0.11 -4.03 38.50
C SER A 659 1.10 -2.98 38.00
N SER A 660 2.20 -3.39 37.36
CA SER A 660 3.19 -2.47 36.76
C SER A 660 2.60 -1.64 35.62
N LEU A 661 1.81 -2.26 34.74
CA LEU A 661 1.12 -1.57 33.64
C LEU A 661 0.15 -0.51 34.15
N ASN A 662 -0.66 -0.84 35.18
CA ASN A 662 -1.62 0.09 35.78
C ASN A 662 -0.91 1.29 36.42
N VAL A 663 0.24 1.10 37.04
CA VAL A 663 1.05 2.20 37.60
C VAL A 663 1.63 3.11 36.50
N ILE A 664 2.14 2.52 35.40
CA ILE A 664 2.69 3.28 34.27
C ILE A 664 1.60 4.10 33.57
N THR A 665 0.48 3.45 33.24
CA THR A 665 -0.67 4.11 32.59
C THR A 665 -1.25 5.22 33.46
N GLN A 666 -1.30 5.04 34.79
CA GLN A 666 -1.72 6.09 35.71
C GLN A 666 -0.83 7.34 35.62
N GLU A 667 0.50 7.19 35.54
CA GLU A 667 1.41 8.34 35.47
C GLU A 667 1.26 9.07 34.12
N GLN A 668 1.08 8.32 33.02
CA GLN A 668 0.81 8.88 31.69
C GLN A 668 -0.52 9.65 31.65
N ASP A 669 -1.60 9.06 32.17
CA ASP A 669 -2.93 9.70 32.23
C ASP A 669 -2.89 11.00 33.05
N ILE A 670 -2.11 11.05 34.13
CA ILE A 670 -1.93 12.27 34.95
C ILE A 670 -1.20 13.37 34.17
N GLN A 671 -0.19 13.03 33.37
CA GLN A 671 0.54 13.99 32.54
C GLN A 671 -0.37 14.57 31.44
N ASN A 672 -1.12 13.71 30.76
CA ASN A 672 -1.99 14.08 29.64
C ASN A 672 -3.26 14.86 30.06
N ALA A 673 -3.74 14.65 31.29
CA ALA A 673 -4.97 15.25 31.79
C ALA A 673 -4.93 16.77 32.03
N THR A 674 -3.77 17.41 31.90
CA THR A 674 -3.61 18.86 31.99
C THR A 674 -4.35 19.59 30.86
N HIS A 675 -4.43 18.97 29.67
CA HIS A 675 -5.08 19.52 28.48
C HIS A 675 -6.43 18.89 28.13
N SER A 676 -6.84 17.82 28.82
CA SER A 676 -8.10 17.12 28.57
C SER A 676 -9.34 18.03 28.74
N LYS A 677 -10.29 17.83 27.81
CA LYS A 677 -11.64 18.45 27.81
C LYS A 677 -12.68 17.57 28.51
N ASN A 678 -12.35 16.33 28.87
CA ASN A 678 -13.23 15.40 29.57
C ASN A 678 -13.69 16.00 30.91
N PRO A 679 -15.00 16.06 31.21
CA PRO A 679 -15.52 16.52 32.50
C PRO A 679 -14.84 15.85 33.71
N HIS A 680 -14.58 14.54 33.65
CA HIS A 680 -13.94 13.77 34.72
C HIS A 680 -12.50 14.25 34.98
N SER A 681 -11.70 14.39 33.93
CA SER A 681 -10.33 14.90 34.03
C SER A 681 -10.30 16.35 34.49
N ARG A 682 -11.23 17.20 34.02
CA ARG A 682 -11.38 18.59 34.51
C ARG A 682 -11.68 18.64 36.01
N TYR A 683 -12.60 17.80 36.51
CA TYR A 683 -12.94 17.75 37.94
C TYR A 683 -11.76 17.28 38.82
N THR A 684 -10.98 16.32 38.35
CA THR A 684 -9.89 15.70 39.12
C THR A 684 -8.57 16.49 39.04
N THR A 685 -8.30 17.22 37.95
CA THR A 685 -7.04 17.96 37.75
C THR A 685 -7.16 19.48 37.85
N LYS A 686 -8.22 20.08 37.29
CA LYS A 686 -8.37 21.54 37.16
C LYS A 686 -9.15 22.18 38.32
N ALA A 687 -9.85 21.38 39.13
CA ALA A 687 -10.44 21.89 40.36
C ALA A 687 -9.37 21.97 41.47
N ASP A 688 -9.23 23.15 42.08
CA ASP A 688 -8.22 23.40 43.11
C ASP A 688 -8.65 22.86 44.49
N TRP A 689 -8.41 21.55 44.70
CA TRP A 689 -8.66 20.87 45.97
C TRP A 689 -7.44 20.85 46.92
N GLY A 690 -6.33 21.46 46.51
CA GLY A 690 -5.07 21.51 47.25
C GLY A 690 -4.17 20.27 47.14
N ALA A 691 -2.94 20.38 47.65
CA ALA A 691 -1.89 19.37 47.52
C ALA A 691 -2.23 18.03 48.21
N LEU A 692 -2.85 18.09 49.40
CA LEU A 692 -3.23 16.91 50.16
C LEU A 692 -4.26 16.03 49.43
N HIS A 693 -5.19 16.63 48.67
CA HIS A 693 -6.12 15.88 47.82
C HIS A 693 -5.36 15.14 46.71
N LYS A 694 -4.47 15.84 45.98
CA LYS A 694 -3.68 15.25 44.89
C LYS A 694 -2.82 14.07 45.37
N ILE A 695 -2.14 14.22 46.51
CA ILE A 695 -1.35 13.15 47.11
C ILE A 695 -2.25 11.97 47.52
N SER A 696 -3.40 12.25 48.15
CA SER A 696 -4.32 11.22 48.63
C SER A 696 -4.95 10.43 47.48
N SER A 697 -5.37 11.09 46.40
CA SER A 697 -5.93 10.43 45.22
C SER A 697 -4.91 9.57 44.47
N ARG A 698 -3.67 10.07 44.31
CA ARG A 698 -2.60 9.29 43.69
C ARG A 698 -2.26 8.05 44.50
N LEU A 699 -2.12 8.21 45.81
CA LEU A 699 -1.82 7.11 46.72
C LEU A 699 -2.97 6.10 46.77
N LEU A 700 -4.23 6.55 46.73
CA LEU A 700 -5.41 5.69 46.70
C LEU A 700 -5.45 4.81 45.44
N THR A 701 -5.22 5.39 44.26
CA THR A 701 -5.18 4.64 42.99
C THR A 701 -3.96 3.69 42.93
N LEU A 702 -2.80 4.12 43.44
CA LEU A 702 -1.60 3.27 43.50
C LEU A 702 -1.81 2.05 44.41
N ILE A 703 -2.35 2.25 45.61
CA ILE A 703 -2.67 1.16 46.53
C ILE A 703 -3.69 0.21 45.90
N GLY A 704 -4.71 0.74 45.22
CA GLY A 704 -5.70 -0.07 44.51
C GLY A 704 -5.07 -0.94 43.42
N SER A 705 -4.11 -0.39 42.67
CA SER A 705 -3.41 -1.09 41.58
C SER A 705 -2.45 -2.19 42.07
N LEU A 706 -1.92 -2.07 43.30
CA LEU A 706 -0.98 -3.04 43.89
C LEU A 706 -1.65 -4.03 44.86
N GLN A 707 -2.93 -3.85 45.17
CA GLN A 707 -3.59 -4.59 46.25
C GLN A 707 -3.67 -6.09 45.94
N LEU A 708 -4.13 -6.45 44.74
CA LEU A 708 -4.30 -7.85 44.35
C LEU A 708 -2.95 -8.59 44.33
N LEU A 709 -1.89 -7.96 43.80
CA LEU A 709 -0.53 -8.47 43.88
C LEU A 709 -0.10 -8.78 45.32
N GLY A 710 -0.33 -7.84 46.25
CA GLY A 710 -0.04 -8.04 47.66
C GLY A 710 -0.87 -9.16 48.29
N GLU A 711 -2.13 -9.32 47.89
CA GLU A 711 -3.00 -10.40 48.36
C GLU A 711 -2.53 -11.78 47.86
N ILE A 712 -2.09 -11.89 46.60
CA ILE A 712 -1.50 -13.13 46.05
C ILE A 712 -0.23 -13.50 46.81
N VAL A 713 0.67 -12.54 47.04
CA VAL A 713 1.92 -12.75 47.80
C VAL A 713 1.63 -13.25 49.21
N MET A 714 0.66 -12.64 49.90
CA MET A 714 0.27 -13.04 51.26
C MET A 714 -0.46 -14.39 51.29
N HIS A 715 -1.27 -14.70 50.27
CA HIS A 715 -1.92 -16.01 50.15
C HIS A 715 -0.91 -17.14 49.88
N ARG A 716 0.18 -16.87 49.14
CA ARG A 716 1.26 -17.85 48.98
C ARG A 716 2.00 -18.11 50.29
N ARG A 717 2.27 -17.08 51.09
CA ARG A 717 2.87 -17.24 52.43
C ARG A 717 1.99 -18.07 53.36
N GLU A 718 0.66 -17.96 53.24
CA GLU A 718 -0.32 -18.77 53.99
C GLU A 718 -0.13 -20.28 53.76
N ARG A 719 0.21 -20.72 52.54
CA ARG A 719 0.47 -22.16 52.25
C ARG A 719 1.71 -22.71 52.97
N THR A 720 2.60 -21.86 53.47
CA THR A 720 3.87 -22.27 54.10
C THR A 720 3.87 -22.19 55.64
N SER A 721 2.90 -21.52 56.26
CA SER A 721 2.81 -21.39 57.73
C SER A 721 1.38 -21.08 58.20
N GLU A 722 0.91 -21.80 59.21
CA GLU A 722 -0.41 -21.59 59.83
C GLU A 722 -0.54 -20.20 60.49
N SER A 723 0.58 -19.59 60.90
CA SER A 723 0.62 -18.22 61.44
C SER A 723 0.41 -17.14 60.37
N ALA A 724 0.61 -17.46 59.09
CA ALA A 724 0.56 -16.52 57.98
C ALA A 724 -0.86 -16.16 57.54
N GLY A 725 -1.87 -16.99 57.85
CA GLY A 725 -3.28 -16.64 57.63
C GLY A 725 -3.72 -15.41 58.42
N LYS A 726 -3.28 -15.30 59.69
CA LYS A 726 -3.49 -14.09 60.52
C LYS A 726 -2.76 -12.87 59.95
N GLN A 727 -1.58 -13.07 59.37
CA GLN A 727 -0.81 -11.99 58.73
C GLN A 727 -1.47 -11.48 57.45
N ARG A 728 -2.05 -12.37 56.62
CA ARG A 728 -2.81 -12.00 55.41
C ARG A 728 -4.00 -11.10 55.75
N TRP A 729 -4.81 -11.48 56.73
CA TRP A 729 -5.96 -10.65 57.15
C TRP A 729 -5.55 -9.36 57.85
N ASN A 730 -4.40 -9.33 58.54
CA ASN A 730 -3.83 -8.09 59.06
C ASN A 730 -3.43 -7.14 57.92
N TYR A 731 -2.80 -7.67 56.86
CA TYR A 731 -2.44 -6.91 55.67
C TYR A 731 -3.68 -6.33 54.97
N ILE A 732 -4.67 -7.18 54.66
CA ILE A 732 -5.92 -6.75 54.00
C ILE A 732 -6.64 -5.68 54.85
N SER A 733 -6.77 -5.91 56.15
CA SER A 733 -7.41 -4.93 57.05
C SER A 733 -6.64 -3.60 57.11
N ALA A 734 -5.31 -3.64 57.08
CA ALA A 734 -4.47 -2.44 57.10
C ALA A 734 -4.56 -1.65 55.79
N VAL A 735 -4.55 -2.35 54.64
CA VAL A 735 -4.71 -1.74 53.32
C VAL A 735 -6.09 -1.10 53.18
N GLU A 736 -7.16 -1.77 53.59
CA GLU A 736 -8.52 -1.20 53.58
C GLU A 736 -8.68 -0.04 54.56
N ALA A 737 -8.04 -0.10 55.73
CA ALA A 737 -8.04 1.02 56.68
C ALA A 737 -7.33 2.24 56.10
N LEU A 738 -6.19 2.05 55.44
CA LEU A 738 -5.46 3.11 54.76
C LEU A 738 -6.29 3.72 53.62
N LYS A 739 -6.91 2.91 52.76
CA LYS A 739 -7.80 3.41 51.70
C LYS A 739 -9.00 4.17 52.25
N PHE A 740 -9.59 3.71 53.36
CA PHE A 740 -10.67 4.43 54.04
C PHE A 740 -10.21 5.81 54.54
N THR A 741 -9.03 5.88 55.19
CA THR A 741 -8.45 7.16 55.62
C THR A 741 -8.21 8.10 54.44
N LEU A 742 -7.67 7.60 53.32
CA LEU A 742 -7.44 8.40 52.11
C LEU A 742 -8.75 8.91 51.50
N ARG A 743 -9.79 8.07 51.43
CA ARG A 743 -11.14 8.47 50.99
C ARG A 743 -11.74 9.54 51.89
N LEU A 744 -11.55 9.45 53.20
CA LEU A 744 -12.03 10.47 54.15
C LEU A 744 -11.30 11.82 53.96
N ILE A 745 -9.99 11.79 53.72
CA ILE A 745 -9.21 13.01 53.40
C ILE A 745 -9.72 13.64 52.11
N ILE A 746 -9.96 12.84 51.06
CA ILE A 746 -10.53 13.32 49.79
C ILE A 746 -11.90 13.95 50.03
N LEU A 747 -12.81 13.27 50.75
CA LEU A 747 -14.15 13.76 51.05
C LEU A 747 -14.16 15.09 51.83
N LEU A 748 -13.25 15.24 52.79
CA LEU A 748 -13.08 16.49 53.55
C LEU A 748 -12.54 17.63 52.66
N LYS A 749 -11.58 17.33 51.77
CA LYS A 749 -10.99 18.33 50.86
C LYS A 749 -11.91 18.75 49.73
N THR A 750 -12.76 17.86 49.23
CA THR A 750 -13.79 18.17 48.23
C THR A 750 -15.03 18.85 48.81
N ARG A 751 -15.02 19.19 50.12
CA ARG A 751 -16.13 19.84 50.85
C ARG A 751 -17.40 18.98 50.86
N PHE A 752 -17.27 17.70 51.22
CA PHE A 752 -18.36 16.73 51.26
C PHE A 752 -19.07 16.58 49.91
N ARG A 753 -18.31 16.48 48.81
CA ARG A 753 -18.82 16.04 47.50
C ARG A 753 -18.65 14.53 47.37
N PRO A 754 -19.56 13.83 46.67
CA PRO A 754 -19.43 12.40 46.39
C PRO A 754 -18.03 12.03 45.87
N LEU A 755 -17.51 10.89 46.34
CA LEU A 755 -16.27 10.31 45.85
C LEU A 755 -16.48 9.78 44.43
N ILE A 756 -15.61 10.21 43.52
CA ILE A 756 -15.62 9.81 42.11
C ILE A 756 -14.55 8.76 41.84
N HIS A 757 -14.85 7.76 40.99
CA HIS A 757 -13.92 6.71 40.61
C HIS A 757 -13.65 6.71 39.09
N PRO A 758 -12.39 6.65 38.64
CA PRO A 758 -11.16 6.70 39.44
C PRO A 758 -10.94 8.09 40.07
N SER A 759 -10.23 8.15 41.21
CA SER A 759 -9.95 9.44 41.89
C SER A 759 -8.86 10.29 41.21
N THR A 760 -8.25 9.72 40.17
CA THR A 760 -7.27 10.32 39.26
C THR A 760 -7.92 10.54 37.90
N PRO A 761 -7.40 11.44 37.07
CA PRO A 761 -7.91 11.60 35.70
C PRO A 761 -7.87 10.30 34.91
N SER A 762 -8.79 10.18 33.96
CA SER A 762 -8.95 9.02 33.08
C SER A 762 -8.65 9.40 31.64
N ARG A 763 -8.13 8.45 30.86
CA ARG A 763 -7.89 8.63 29.42
C ARG A 763 -9.13 9.12 28.67
N ASP A 764 -8.94 10.04 27.73
CA ASP A 764 -10.01 10.53 26.87
C ASP A 764 -10.48 9.39 25.95
N GLN A 765 -11.75 8.99 26.05
CA GLN A 765 -12.39 8.16 25.04
C GLN A 765 -12.77 9.06 23.87
N ASP A 766 -12.40 8.66 22.66
CA ASP A 766 -12.77 9.36 21.44
C ASP A 766 -14.29 9.28 21.24
N SER A 767 -14.98 10.40 21.43
CA SER A 767 -16.43 10.52 21.29
C SER A 767 -16.93 10.26 19.86
N THR A 768 -16.03 10.18 18.88
CA THR A 768 -16.37 9.82 17.49
C THR A 768 -16.57 8.31 17.29
N LEU A 769 -16.20 7.49 18.29
CA LEU A 769 -16.46 6.05 18.30
C LEU A 769 -17.85 5.68 18.85
N ASP A 770 -18.65 6.67 19.26
CA ASP A 770 -20.04 6.45 19.68
C ASP A 770 -20.92 6.27 18.43
N PRO A 771 -21.61 5.11 18.26
CA PRO A 771 -22.47 4.86 17.11
C PRO A 771 -23.64 5.84 16.95
N GLU A 772 -23.95 6.67 17.94
CA GLU A 772 -24.96 7.73 17.85
C GLU A 772 -24.39 9.11 17.45
N TYR A 773 -23.08 9.25 17.26
CA TYR A 773 -22.44 10.53 16.91
C TYR A 773 -22.84 11.01 15.50
N LYS A 774 -23.54 12.15 15.42
CA LYS A 774 -23.85 12.85 14.15
C LYS A 774 -23.14 14.21 14.10
N PRO A 775 -22.30 14.47 13.08
CA PRO A 775 -21.64 15.76 12.93
C PRO A 775 -22.67 16.86 12.62
N ALA A 776 -22.51 18.04 13.22
CA ALA A 776 -23.43 19.15 13.05
C ALA A 776 -23.47 19.64 11.59
N SER A 777 -24.67 19.71 11.01
CA SER A 777 -24.94 20.29 9.70
C SER A 777 -25.06 21.82 9.78
N LYS A 778 -24.70 22.53 8.70
CA LYS A 778 -24.91 23.98 8.59
C LYS A 778 -26.40 24.27 8.33
N VAL A 779 -27.11 24.65 9.38
CA VAL A 779 -28.52 25.07 9.29
C VAL A 779 -28.63 26.52 8.84
N ARG A 780 -29.53 26.83 7.90
CA ARG A 780 -29.67 28.17 7.30
C ARG A 780 -30.78 29.01 7.94
N ASN A 781 -31.76 28.41 8.63
CA ASN A 781 -32.85 29.13 9.29
C ASN A 781 -33.41 28.41 10.53
N VAL A 782 -34.23 29.13 11.32
CA VAL A 782 -34.78 28.65 12.61
C VAL A 782 -35.80 27.51 12.44
N ASP A 783 -36.50 27.43 11.31
CA ASP A 783 -37.49 26.38 11.06
C ASP A 783 -36.82 25.05 10.69
N GLU A 784 -35.72 25.10 9.95
CA GLU A 784 -34.83 23.97 9.67
C GLU A 784 -34.15 23.49 10.96
N PHE A 785 -33.70 24.41 11.81
CA PHE A 785 -33.14 24.11 13.12
C PHE A 785 -34.10 23.31 14.01
N LYS A 786 -35.36 23.77 14.11
CA LYS A 786 -36.39 23.08 14.89
C LYS A 786 -36.78 21.73 14.28
N ARG A 787 -36.66 21.56 12.96
CA ARG A 787 -37.00 20.31 12.29
C ARG A 787 -35.90 19.26 12.42
N GLU A 788 -34.64 19.70 12.40
CA GLU A 788 -33.47 18.83 12.41
C GLU A 788 -32.99 18.50 13.84
N TYR A 789 -33.01 19.48 14.75
CA TYR A 789 -32.50 19.31 16.12
C TYR A 789 -33.60 19.40 17.18
N GLY A 790 -34.75 19.99 16.88
CA GLY A 790 -35.87 20.15 17.82
C GLY A 790 -35.63 21.22 18.88
N THR A 791 -34.62 21.00 19.74
CA THR A 791 -34.23 21.88 20.84
C THR A 791 -32.80 22.38 20.69
N VAL A 792 -32.50 23.50 21.35
CA VAL A 792 -31.15 24.06 21.40
C VAL A 792 -30.17 23.10 22.07
N ASP A 793 -30.61 22.34 23.07
CA ASP A 793 -29.78 21.33 23.74
C ASP A 793 -29.32 20.20 22.80
N ASN A 794 -30.17 19.76 21.87
CA ASN A 794 -29.81 18.72 20.90
C ASN A 794 -28.80 19.22 19.87
N TYR A 795 -28.90 20.49 19.46
CA TYR A 795 -27.89 21.13 18.62
C TYR A 795 -26.57 21.37 19.38
N LEU A 796 -26.64 21.77 20.65
CA LEU A 796 -25.45 21.91 21.48
C LEU A 796 -24.75 20.57 21.70
N ARG A 797 -25.45 19.44 21.77
CA ARG A 797 -24.84 18.10 21.80
C ARG A 797 -24.07 17.72 20.54
N SER A 798 -24.48 18.22 19.37
CA SER A 798 -23.77 17.95 18.10
C SER A 798 -22.60 18.92 17.84
N VAL A 799 -22.58 20.08 18.51
CA VAL A 799 -21.57 21.15 18.31
C VAL A 799 -20.59 21.29 19.49
N ALA A 800 -21.01 20.97 20.71
CA ALA A 800 -20.24 21.10 21.93
C ALA A 800 -20.36 19.82 22.78
N LEU A 801 -19.26 19.40 23.41
CA LEU A 801 -19.21 18.27 24.34
C LEU A 801 -20.05 18.54 25.61
N GLY A 802 -21.39 18.49 25.50
CA GLY A 802 -22.37 18.59 26.58
C GLY A 802 -22.46 19.94 27.30
N SER A 803 -23.51 20.09 28.12
CA SER A 803 -23.67 21.22 29.06
C SER A 803 -22.53 21.30 30.10
N ASP A 804 -21.89 20.16 30.39
CA ASP A 804 -20.76 20.05 31.31
C ASP A 804 -19.51 20.81 30.84
N ALA A 805 -19.35 21.07 29.53
CA ALA A 805 -18.24 21.87 29.01
C ALA A 805 -18.19 23.27 29.64
N PHE A 806 -19.36 23.87 29.89
CA PHE A 806 -19.53 25.22 30.41
C PHE A 806 -19.58 25.29 31.95
N THR A 807 -19.75 24.16 32.63
CA THR A 807 -19.73 24.08 34.09
C THR A 807 -18.30 24.21 34.63
N PRO A 808 -18.03 25.09 35.61
CA PRO A 808 -16.70 25.23 36.18
C PRO A 808 -16.28 23.92 36.88
N PRO A 809 -14.98 23.54 36.83
CA PRO A 809 -14.51 22.24 37.30
C PRO A 809 -14.98 21.86 38.72
N SER A 810 -15.00 22.80 39.66
CA SER A 810 -15.42 22.55 41.04
C SER A 810 -16.93 22.39 41.24
N ALA A 811 -17.75 22.73 40.24
CA ALA A 811 -19.21 22.64 40.25
C ALA A 811 -19.74 21.43 39.47
N LEU A 812 -18.87 20.68 38.77
CA LEU A 812 -19.26 19.49 38.01
C LEU A 812 -19.85 18.37 38.88
N VAL A 813 -19.50 18.33 40.17
CA VAL A 813 -20.10 17.42 41.15
C VAL A 813 -20.68 18.27 42.26
N ARG A 814 -21.94 18.07 42.66
CA ARG A 814 -22.66 18.86 43.68
C ARG A 814 -22.32 18.40 45.11
N PRO A 815 -22.42 19.29 46.12
CA PRO A 815 -22.08 18.93 47.49
C PRO A 815 -23.26 18.16 48.11
N LEU A 816 -22.96 17.31 49.08
CA LEU A 816 -23.98 16.59 49.83
C LEU A 816 -24.68 17.57 50.78
N ASN A 817 -25.97 17.77 50.57
CA ASN A 817 -26.73 18.84 51.23
C ASN A 817 -27.59 18.34 52.41
N SER A 818 -27.61 17.02 52.66
CA SER A 818 -28.39 16.43 53.75
C SER A 818 -27.56 15.46 54.61
N ILE A 819 -27.88 15.40 55.90
CA ILE A 819 -27.24 14.46 56.85
C ILE A 819 -27.32 13.01 56.35
N PRO A 820 -28.47 12.52 55.83
CA PRO A 820 -28.56 11.17 55.27
C PRO A 820 -27.60 10.93 54.10
N GLN A 821 -27.39 11.91 53.23
CA GLN A 821 -26.46 11.79 52.10
C GLN A 821 -25.00 11.67 52.56
N VAL A 822 -24.60 12.50 53.54
CA VAL A 822 -23.24 12.44 54.11
C VAL A 822 -23.01 11.11 54.83
N VAL A 823 -23.98 10.65 55.61
CA VAL A 823 -23.91 9.33 56.28
C VAL A 823 -23.83 8.21 55.24
N SER A 824 -24.59 8.28 54.16
CA SER A 824 -24.54 7.31 53.06
C SER A 824 -23.15 7.27 52.40
N GLU A 825 -22.54 8.41 52.14
CA GLU A 825 -21.20 8.48 51.51
C GLU A 825 -20.11 7.97 52.46
N LEU A 826 -20.22 8.23 53.76
CA LEU A 826 -19.32 7.67 54.78
C LEU A 826 -19.47 6.14 54.89
N LEU A 827 -20.69 5.62 54.81
CA LEU A 827 -20.94 4.18 54.80
C LEU A 827 -20.36 3.52 53.54
N LEU A 828 -20.52 4.14 52.37
CA LEU A 828 -19.91 3.66 51.11
C LEU A 828 -18.38 3.70 51.16
N ALA A 829 -17.77 4.74 51.74
CA ALA A 829 -16.33 4.80 51.92
C ALA A 829 -15.80 3.72 52.87
N ALA A 830 -16.57 3.42 53.94
CA ALA A 830 -16.24 2.43 54.96
C ALA A 830 -16.59 0.98 54.56
N GLU A 831 -17.45 0.78 53.57
CA GLU A 831 -17.97 -0.53 53.16
C GLU A 831 -16.86 -1.59 52.97
N PRO A 832 -15.77 -1.34 52.22
CA PRO A 832 -14.72 -2.35 52.04
C PRO A 832 -14.02 -2.73 53.34
N LEU A 833 -13.77 -1.75 54.22
CA LEU A 833 -13.14 -1.97 55.52
C LEU A 833 -14.05 -2.77 56.45
N VAL A 834 -15.33 -2.41 56.51
CA VAL A 834 -16.33 -3.15 57.31
C VAL A 834 -16.44 -4.58 56.81
N TYR A 835 -16.45 -4.78 55.49
CA TYR A 835 -16.49 -6.10 54.86
C TYR A 835 -15.22 -6.93 55.17
N ALA A 836 -14.02 -6.34 55.06
CA ALA A 836 -12.75 -6.99 55.42
C ALA A 836 -12.71 -7.39 56.91
N LEU A 837 -13.16 -6.51 57.80
CA LEU A 837 -13.21 -6.79 59.24
C LEU A 837 -14.27 -7.85 59.57
N ALA A 838 -15.41 -7.85 58.87
CA ALA A 838 -16.43 -8.88 59.02
C ALA A 838 -15.92 -10.25 58.56
N LEU A 839 -15.26 -10.32 57.40
CA LEU A 839 -14.63 -11.55 56.90
C LEU A 839 -13.47 -12.00 57.79
N ARG A 840 -12.65 -11.09 58.32
CA ARG A 840 -11.62 -11.42 59.32
C ARG A 840 -12.25 -12.00 60.59
N ARG A 841 -13.38 -11.45 61.04
CA ARG A 841 -14.12 -11.96 62.19
C ARG A 841 -14.77 -13.31 61.89
N GLN A 842 -15.23 -13.54 60.66
CA GLN A 842 -15.75 -14.82 60.19
C GLN A 842 -14.63 -15.87 60.05
N TYR A 843 -13.47 -15.54 59.52
CA TYR A 843 -12.28 -16.39 59.44
C TYR A 843 -11.79 -16.82 60.84
N ILE A 844 -11.79 -15.89 61.80
CA ILE A 844 -11.49 -16.19 63.21
C ILE A 844 -12.61 -17.05 63.85
N ARG A 845 -13.88 -16.88 63.45
CA ARG A 845 -15.04 -17.67 63.92
C ARG A 845 -15.29 -18.99 63.18
N THR A 846 -14.74 -19.23 62.00
CA THR A 846 -14.92 -20.51 61.30
C THR A 846 -14.12 -21.64 61.95
N GLN A 847 -13.20 -21.33 62.89
CA GLN A 847 -12.69 -22.29 63.88
C GLN A 847 -13.60 -22.45 65.12
N THR A 848 -14.56 -21.57 65.36
CA THR A 848 -15.49 -21.62 66.51
C THR A 848 -16.89 -21.12 66.17
N SER A 849 -17.74 -22.09 65.85
CA SER A 849 -19.20 -22.11 65.87
C SER A 849 -20.00 -21.29 64.82
N ARG A 850 -20.75 -22.09 64.07
CA ARG A 850 -21.83 -21.78 63.13
C ARG A 850 -23.05 -21.25 63.87
N GLN A 851 -23.15 -19.93 64.09
CA GLN A 851 -24.42 -19.20 64.23
C GLN A 851 -24.20 -17.70 64.09
N LEU A 852 -24.73 -17.11 63.01
CA LEU A 852 -25.37 -15.78 63.01
C LEU A 852 -26.15 -15.62 61.69
N ARG A 853 -27.34 -16.21 61.73
CA ARG A 853 -28.47 -15.94 60.84
C ARG A 853 -29.02 -14.56 61.19
N LYS A 854 -29.40 -13.78 60.17
CA LYS A 854 -30.10 -12.47 60.20
C LYS A 854 -29.17 -11.25 60.27
N TYR A 855 -28.76 -10.76 59.10
CA TYR A 855 -28.66 -9.32 58.87
C TYR A 855 -29.76 -8.93 57.88
N ASP A 856 -30.61 -8.00 58.31
CA ASP A 856 -31.86 -7.59 57.69
C ASP A 856 -31.58 -6.72 56.45
N GLN A 857 -32.00 -7.18 55.27
CA GLN A 857 -31.72 -6.59 53.96
C GLN A 857 -32.68 -5.44 53.58
N ARG A 858 -33.44 -4.86 54.52
CA ARG A 858 -34.56 -3.97 54.18
C ARG A 858 -34.27 -2.46 54.14
N ASN A 859 -33.07 -1.98 54.49
CA ASN A 859 -32.79 -0.54 54.60
C ASN A 859 -31.57 -0.04 53.80
N ALA A 860 -31.34 -0.55 52.60
CA ALA A 860 -30.41 0.07 51.64
C ALA A 860 -31.13 0.42 50.33
N VAL A 861 -32.26 1.12 50.45
CA VAL A 861 -32.85 1.82 49.32
C VAL A 861 -31.96 3.02 49.02
N SER A 862 -31.39 3.06 47.82
CA SER A 862 -30.64 4.21 47.30
C SER A 862 -31.42 5.51 47.54
N PRO A 863 -30.89 6.50 48.28
CA PRO A 863 -31.58 7.77 48.49
C PRO A 863 -31.67 8.66 47.25
N TYR A 864 -31.26 8.18 46.08
CA TYR A 864 -31.16 9.00 44.87
C TYR A 864 -32.28 8.65 43.89
N ALA A 865 -33.47 9.16 44.19
CA ALA A 865 -34.55 9.26 43.22
C ALA A 865 -34.09 10.04 41.97
N PHE A 866 -34.64 9.68 40.81
CA PHE A 866 -34.40 10.28 39.49
C PHE A 866 -34.40 11.82 39.56
N ASP A 867 -33.21 12.42 39.51
CA ASP A 867 -32.99 13.85 39.36
C ASP A 867 -32.52 14.10 37.92
N VAL A 868 -33.27 14.90 37.18
CA VAL A 868 -33.09 15.17 35.75
C VAL A 868 -31.92 16.15 35.49
N ASN A 869 -31.31 16.70 36.55
CA ASN A 869 -30.26 17.73 36.49
C ASN A 869 -28.85 17.26 36.95
N LYS A 870 -28.51 15.97 36.77
CA LYS A 870 -27.17 15.43 37.10
C LYS A 870 -26.15 15.69 35.98
N SER A 871 -24.90 15.99 36.35
CA SER A 871 -23.78 16.05 35.38
C SER A 871 -23.42 14.66 34.87
N SER A 872 -22.70 14.57 33.74
CA SER A 872 -22.23 13.29 33.19
C SER A 872 -21.37 12.51 34.19
N ILE A 873 -20.58 13.20 35.01
CA ILE A 873 -19.74 12.59 36.05
C ILE A 873 -20.59 11.96 37.15
N GLU A 874 -21.60 12.69 37.64
CA GLU A 874 -22.53 12.16 38.65
C GLU A 874 -23.30 10.96 38.10
N MET A 875 -23.74 11.02 36.85
CA MET A 875 -24.46 9.93 36.19
C MET A 875 -23.58 8.67 36.06
N ASN A 876 -22.36 8.80 35.59
CA ASN A 876 -21.41 7.71 35.43
C ASN A 876 -21.07 7.06 36.78
N GLU A 877 -20.84 7.86 37.82
CA GLU A 877 -20.57 7.35 39.16
C GLU A 877 -21.81 6.65 39.76
N HIS A 878 -23.02 7.15 39.48
CA HIS A 878 -24.25 6.47 39.87
C HIS A 878 -24.39 5.09 39.20
N MET A 879 -24.25 5.02 37.87
CA MET A 879 -24.30 3.76 37.13
C MET A 879 -23.23 2.78 37.63
N ARG A 880 -22.02 3.26 37.90
CA ARG A 880 -20.94 2.44 38.46
C ARG A 880 -21.30 1.90 39.84
N ARG A 881 -21.92 2.69 40.72
CA ARG A 881 -22.36 2.26 42.06
C ARG A 881 -23.47 1.21 41.98
N GLU A 882 -24.41 1.35 41.04
CA GLU A 882 -25.44 0.33 40.77
C GLU A 882 -24.83 -0.97 40.27
N GLN A 883 -23.91 -0.90 39.31
CA GLN A 883 -23.17 -2.08 38.84
C GLN A 883 -22.34 -2.74 39.95
N SER A 884 -21.72 -1.93 40.83
CA SER A 884 -20.97 -2.42 41.99
C SER A 884 -21.86 -3.16 42.97
N PHE A 885 -23.10 -2.68 43.18
CA PHE A 885 -24.08 -3.38 44.01
C PHE A 885 -24.47 -4.73 43.42
N ILE A 886 -24.63 -4.82 42.08
CA ILE A 886 -24.88 -6.10 41.39
C ILE A 886 -23.70 -7.06 41.57
N ARG A 887 -22.46 -6.57 41.42
CA ARG A 887 -21.25 -7.38 41.66
C ARG A 887 -21.15 -7.85 43.11
N TYR A 888 -21.66 -7.09 44.08
CA TYR A 888 -21.69 -7.49 45.48
C TYR A 888 -22.56 -8.74 45.74
N LEU A 889 -23.59 -8.96 44.90
CA LEU A 889 -24.40 -10.19 44.96
C LEU A 889 -23.58 -11.44 44.56
N LEU A 890 -22.46 -11.25 43.86
CA LEU A 890 -21.53 -12.29 43.42
C LEU A 890 -20.32 -12.44 44.38
N ARG A 891 -20.35 -11.80 45.56
CA ARG A 891 -19.24 -11.84 46.53
C ARG A 891 -19.55 -12.69 47.78
N GLY A 892 -18.61 -13.58 48.10
CA GLY A 892 -18.47 -14.24 49.41
C GLY A 892 -19.76 -14.91 49.91
N PRO A 893 -20.19 -14.68 51.17
CA PRO A 893 -21.36 -15.36 51.74
C PRO A 893 -22.69 -15.11 51.02
N ILE A 894 -22.83 -13.98 50.31
CA ILE A 894 -24.07 -13.65 49.58
C ILE A 894 -24.15 -14.48 48.29
N TRP A 895 -23.02 -14.65 47.60
CA TRP A 895 -22.94 -15.56 46.46
C TRP A 895 -23.28 -16.98 46.91
N SER A 896 -22.60 -17.50 47.93
CA SER A 896 -22.80 -18.89 48.38
C SER A 896 -24.22 -19.17 48.91
N ASP A 897 -24.79 -18.24 49.69
CA ASP A 897 -26.00 -18.53 50.47
C ASP A 897 -27.29 -18.01 49.82
N PHE A 898 -27.20 -17.01 48.92
CA PHE A 898 -28.37 -16.33 48.37
C PHE A 898 -28.43 -16.34 46.84
N THR A 899 -27.34 -15.98 46.16
CA THR A 899 -27.33 -15.74 44.72
C THR A 899 -27.10 -17.03 43.93
N LYS A 900 -26.06 -17.81 44.27
CA LYS A 900 -25.71 -19.06 43.60
C LYS A 900 -26.87 -20.06 43.53
N PRO A 901 -27.60 -20.37 44.64
CA PRO A 901 -28.71 -21.32 44.58
C PRO A 901 -29.86 -20.88 43.66
N ARG A 902 -30.05 -19.56 43.48
CA ARG A 902 -31.08 -19.00 42.59
C ARG A 902 -30.63 -19.01 41.13
N VAL A 903 -29.35 -18.72 40.87
CA VAL A 903 -28.76 -18.80 39.54
C VAL A 903 -28.75 -20.25 39.05
N GLU A 904 -28.34 -21.20 39.88
CA GLU A 904 -28.41 -22.64 39.59
C GLU A 904 -29.85 -23.10 39.31
N SER A 905 -30.82 -22.63 40.11
CA SER A 905 -32.24 -22.93 39.90
C SER A 905 -32.79 -22.35 38.59
N LEU A 906 -32.30 -21.18 38.15
CA LEU A 906 -32.66 -20.56 36.87
C LEU A 906 -32.03 -21.30 35.70
N VAL A 907 -30.74 -21.65 35.79
CA VAL A 907 -30.02 -22.42 34.76
C VAL A 907 -30.74 -23.74 34.51
N HIS A 908 -31.05 -24.50 35.56
CA HIS A 908 -31.78 -25.77 35.44
C HIS A 908 -33.21 -25.62 34.89
N ARG A 909 -33.87 -24.47 35.12
CA ARG A 909 -35.23 -24.22 34.61
C ARG A 909 -35.26 -23.97 33.10
N PHE A 910 -34.19 -23.39 32.55
CA PHE A 910 -34.12 -22.96 31.16
C PHE A 910 -33.23 -23.83 30.26
N GLU A 911 -32.55 -24.83 30.84
CA GLU A 911 -31.66 -25.77 30.14
C GLU A 911 -32.33 -26.46 28.94
N ASN A 912 -33.64 -26.71 29.01
CA ASN A 912 -34.40 -27.44 27.97
C ASN A 912 -35.09 -26.52 26.93
N TRP A 913 -34.87 -25.20 26.96
CA TRP A 913 -35.48 -24.28 26.00
C TRP A 913 -34.52 -23.97 24.83
N PRO A 914 -34.98 -24.02 23.56
CA PRO A 914 -34.13 -23.65 22.42
C PRO A 914 -33.66 -22.19 22.53
N LEU A 915 -32.41 -21.92 22.15
CA LEU A 915 -31.70 -20.62 22.26
C LEU A 915 -31.42 -20.14 23.70
N ILE A 916 -32.40 -20.23 24.60
CA ILE A 916 -32.26 -19.80 26.01
C ILE A 916 -31.44 -20.83 26.81
N GLY A 917 -31.54 -22.12 26.48
CA GLY A 917 -30.74 -23.20 27.07
C GLY A 917 -29.25 -23.10 26.74
N LEU A 918 -28.89 -22.51 25.59
CA LEU A 918 -27.48 -22.24 25.24
C LEU A 918 -26.90 -21.13 26.11
N ALA A 919 -27.68 -20.06 26.36
CA ALA A 919 -27.29 -19.02 27.31
C ALA A 919 -27.25 -19.54 28.76
N ALA A 920 -28.19 -20.40 29.16
CA ALA A 920 -28.20 -21.05 30.47
C ALA A 920 -26.98 -21.97 30.66
N GLY A 921 -26.59 -22.72 29.64
CA GLY A 921 -25.38 -23.56 29.63
C GLY A 921 -24.10 -22.74 29.82
N ILE A 922 -23.95 -21.63 29.09
CA ILE A 922 -22.83 -20.70 29.28
C ILE A 922 -22.78 -20.16 30.72
N VAL A 923 -23.93 -19.74 31.27
CA VAL A 923 -23.98 -19.26 32.67
C VAL A 923 -23.61 -20.37 33.65
N GLY A 924 -24.05 -21.62 33.40
CA GLY A 924 -23.69 -22.80 34.20
C GLY A 924 -22.19 -23.08 34.21
N ASP A 925 -21.53 -23.00 33.05
CA ASP A 925 -20.08 -23.23 32.90
C ASP A 925 -19.23 -22.18 33.62
N TYR A 926 -19.77 -20.98 33.86
CA TYR A 926 -19.11 -19.91 34.60
C TYR A 926 -19.24 -20.01 36.13
N ILE A 927 -20.21 -20.77 36.66
CA ILE A 927 -20.41 -20.91 38.13
C ILE A 927 -19.16 -21.47 38.84
N PRO A 928 -18.50 -22.55 38.35
CA PRO A 928 -17.28 -23.06 38.96
C PRO A 928 -16.09 -22.09 38.85
N LEU A 929 -16.06 -21.23 37.82
CA LEU A 929 -15.02 -20.21 37.66
C LEU A 929 -15.12 -19.14 38.75
N VAL A 930 -16.34 -18.70 39.09
CA VAL A 930 -16.55 -17.73 40.18
C VAL A 930 -16.08 -18.30 41.52
N ASP A 931 -16.35 -19.59 41.78
CA ASP A 931 -15.95 -20.26 43.03
C ASP A 931 -14.43 -20.46 43.15
N ASN A 932 -13.73 -20.69 42.04
CA ASN A 932 -12.29 -21.03 42.02
C ASN A 932 -11.35 -19.81 42.06
N TYR A 933 -11.84 -18.59 41.75
CA TYR A 933 -11.00 -17.37 41.61
C TYR A 933 -11.23 -16.29 42.68
N HIS A 934 -11.77 -16.65 43.85
CA HIS A 934 -12.07 -15.67 44.91
C HIS A 934 -10.83 -15.16 45.67
N PHE A 935 -10.24 -14.05 45.23
CA PHE A 935 -9.55 -13.11 46.10
C PHE A 935 -10.56 -12.12 46.69
N TYR A 936 -10.28 -11.61 47.90
CA TYR A 936 -11.13 -10.62 48.58
C TYR A 936 -11.38 -9.37 47.70
N THR A 937 -10.46 -9.09 46.79
CA THR A 937 -10.49 -7.97 45.83
C THR A 937 -10.97 -8.29 44.41
N SER A 938 -11.01 -9.56 43.98
CA SER A 938 -11.09 -9.93 42.55
C SER A 938 -12.50 -10.14 41.99
N ALA A 939 -13.53 -9.48 42.52
CA ALA A 939 -14.91 -9.56 42.00
C ALA A 939 -15.54 -8.18 41.84
#